data_AF-A0ABD6XD05-F1
#
_entry.id   AF-A0ABD6XD05-F1
#
_cell.length_a   1.000
_cell.length_b   1.000
_cell.length_c   1.000
_cell.angle_alpha   90.00
_cell.angle_beta   90.00
_cell.angle_gamma   90.00
#
_symmetry.space_group_name_H-M   'P 1'
#
loop_
_entity.id
_entity.type
_entity.pdbx_description
1 polymer ?
#
loop_
_entity_poly.entity_id
_entity_poly.type
_entity_poly.pdbx_seq_one_letter_code
_entity_poly.pdbx_strand_id
1 'polypeptide(L)'
;MENYESKKRYKMYKAGKNWVVAPLVFLGLAIGVNVHNPKVMADTNVQSQTDNNNNNQTNKQEVTLQATQNTETKTVVNQVNSSQQVSVESNQSVETNTNEVADTTQQTSTKQEVKQSTPVTVQAQSAPVQQATPAINNVTAQVAENKVATAPAISVTTSEQSQNTQVVNNSEQSNATQSSTTQKSEEPKVETPVNTADNASQKYVNDNWYLVDNTTGKNLTGFQEIKDQNKVVYYAPSSAQMQFGWQNINNNKYYFDNVSGAMTTGQKNIDGSWYLFDNQGVMQTGFQKIADQNKTVHYDSNGKMQFGWQWVDNATRYFDKVTGAVATGQNYINDHWYLFDNKGAMQRGFQSLKAYGQDKTVYYNHDGWMLFGQQRISGNWYNFDKVTGKMSVGFTNIPDQNKTVYYSEDKAKLGQMQFGWQNINNNSYYFDKITGAVQKGQKNIEGHWYLFDKNNGSMKKGFQNLAPYGQDKTVYYASNGQMQFGVQTINGNRYYFDKVTGSMSKGLVYNKDSKTLQYFTNDGKQAIGKFVIGGKSYNFDPKTGNLLASGEVDIDGNKYLLKDNKVQLGFQSVNGKIYYYDDNNGQKQFGQKYINNHWYLFDKNSGVMQTGFQNLTAYGQNKVAYYAPNGQMQFGQKYINNHWYLFDKVTGAMQTGFRNLSAYGQNKTVYYASNGQMQFGQQNINGRWYLFDKVTGTMQTGFLNLAPYGQDKTVYYASNGQMQFGWQNINNKKYYFDTLTGAMKTGTVNINGKNYTFNSDGTLKQDTWGWPFPSVGQGSFTGAQLFGVNPGGEFRMNGFHDGLDFGSYDHPGSSVHAVHSGVVTQIGYIAGLENYIVVQSDEYSFVYQEAFSNRGNIKVHVGQQINTGDVIGYRDTSHLHLGITREKNIMRAIANSFNNNGTWLNPLELIRNGIANQ
;
A
#
# COMPACT_ATOMS: atom_id res chain seq x y z
N MET A 1 32.00 14.37 -8.86
CA MET A 1 31.44 13.04 -8.50
C MET A 1 30.13 13.31 -7.78
N GLU A 2 29.01 12.84 -8.31
CA GLU A 2 27.69 13.07 -7.70
C GLU A 2 27.27 11.85 -6.87
N ASN A 3 26.74 12.08 -5.65
CA ASN A 3 26.24 11.02 -4.79
C ASN A 3 24.72 10.86 -4.98
N TYR A 4 24.29 9.66 -5.38
CA TYR A 4 22.87 9.32 -5.56
C TYR A 4 22.20 8.94 -4.23
N GLU A 5 21.30 9.79 -3.71
CA GLU A 5 20.46 9.43 -2.54
C GLU A 5 19.32 8.46 -2.93
N SER A 6 19.27 7.28 -2.28
CA SER A 6 18.15 6.35 -2.44
C SER A 6 16.93 6.72 -1.57
N LYS A 7 16.06 7.58 -2.11
CA LYS A 7 14.82 8.03 -1.43
C LYS A 7 13.74 6.95 -1.37
N LYS A 8 13.83 6.07 -0.36
CA LYS A 8 12.78 5.10 -0.02
C LYS A 8 11.45 5.81 0.29
N ARG A 9 10.40 5.53 -0.49
CA ARG A 9 9.02 5.97 -0.22
C ARG A 9 8.16 4.76 0.12
N TYR A 10 7.39 4.86 1.18
CA TYR A 10 6.39 3.85 1.58
C TYR A 10 5.00 4.31 1.15
N LYS A 11 4.21 3.44 0.52
CA LYS A 11 2.76 3.62 0.33
C LYS A 11 2.01 2.72 1.29
N MET A 12 0.98 3.25 1.93
CA MET A 12 0.09 2.52 2.83
C MET A 12 -1.20 2.15 2.10
N TYR A 13 -1.68 0.93 2.28
CA TYR A 13 -2.99 0.47 1.84
C TYR A 13 -3.80 0.01 3.06
N LYS A 14 -5.13 0.22 3.03
CA LYS A 14 -6.03 -0.03 4.15
C LYS A 14 -6.91 -1.24 3.90
N ALA A 15 -6.74 -2.30 4.69
CA ALA A 15 -7.64 -3.45 4.73
C ALA A 15 -7.84 -3.88 6.20
N GLY A 16 -9.05 -3.68 6.75
CA GLY A 16 -9.35 -4.02 8.14
C GLY A 16 -8.73 -3.08 9.18
N LYS A 17 -8.54 -3.59 10.42
CA LYS A 17 -8.16 -2.82 11.62
C LYS A 17 -6.69 -2.97 12.07
N ASN A 18 -5.89 -3.83 11.43
CA ASN A 18 -4.49 -4.08 11.82
C ASN A 18 -3.50 -3.67 10.72
N TRP A 19 -2.32 -3.18 11.13
CA TRP A 19 -1.22 -2.82 10.25
C TRP A 19 -0.25 -4.00 10.08
N VAL A 20 0.19 -4.27 8.85
CA VAL A 20 1.24 -5.25 8.54
C VAL A 20 2.23 -4.62 7.55
N VAL A 21 3.52 -4.83 7.77
CA VAL A 21 4.60 -4.38 6.88
C VAL A 21 5.37 -5.59 6.40
N ALA A 22 5.46 -5.77 5.08
CA ALA A 22 6.25 -6.82 4.44
C ALA A 22 7.02 -6.23 3.23
N PRO A 23 8.30 -6.56 3.04
CA PRO A 23 9.06 -6.12 1.87
C PRO A 23 8.75 -7.01 0.66
N LEU A 24 8.41 -6.39 -0.47
CA LEU A 24 8.40 -7.05 -1.78
C LEU A 24 9.56 -6.52 -2.62
N VAL A 25 10.35 -7.45 -3.16
CA VAL A 25 11.37 -7.17 -4.18
C VAL A 25 10.74 -7.49 -5.54
N PHE A 26 10.82 -6.57 -6.48
CA PHE A 26 10.48 -6.81 -7.88
C PHE A 26 11.60 -6.31 -8.78
N LEU A 27 11.98 -7.15 -9.75
CA LEU A 27 12.88 -6.78 -10.84
C LEU A 27 12.11 -5.92 -11.84
N GLY A 28 12.71 -4.80 -12.28
CA GLY A 28 12.10 -3.91 -13.25
C GLY A 28 12.34 -4.37 -14.69
N LEU A 29 11.31 -4.27 -15.53
CA LEU A 29 11.43 -4.38 -16.99
C LEU A 29 10.66 -3.19 -17.58
N ALA A 30 11.36 -2.32 -18.30
CA ALA A 30 10.87 -0.99 -18.63
C ALA A 30 10.31 -0.92 -20.07
N ILE A 31 9.09 -0.41 -20.21
CA ILE A 31 8.53 0.11 -21.47
C ILE A 31 7.93 1.47 -21.14
N GLY A 32 8.39 2.53 -21.82
CA GLY A 32 7.94 3.89 -21.57
C GLY A 32 6.79 4.31 -22.49
N VAL A 33 5.89 5.15 -21.98
CA VAL A 33 4.87 5.86 -22.78
C VAL A 33 4.82 7.32 -22.28
N ASN A 34 4.60 8.26 -23.20
CA ASN A 34 4.68 9.70 -22.94
C ASN A 34 3.63 10.21 -21.95
N VAL A 35 4.00 11.26 -21.21
CA VAL A 35 3.07 12.08 -20.43
C VAL A 35 2.49 13.19 -21.32
N HIS A 36 1.18 13.39 -21.25
CA HIS A 36 0.52 14.65 -21.63
C HIS A 36 -0.52 14.99 -20.56
N ASN A 37 -0.40 16.17 -19.96
CA ASN A 37 -1.45 16.77 -19.14
C ASN A 37 -2.34 17.65 -20.04
N PRO A 38 -3.65 17.65 -19.80
CA PRO A 38 -4.41 18.89 -19.73
C PRO A 38 -4.80 19.24 -18.28
N LYS A 39 -5.42 20.41 -18.13
CA LYS A 39 -5.71 21.14 -16.87
C LYS A 39 -7.24 21.26 -16.69
N VAL A 40 -7.71 22.15 -15.79
CA VAL A 40 -9.12 22.55 -15.54
C VAL A 40 -9.81 21.56 -14.57
N MET A 41 -10.05 21.90 -13.29
CA MET A 41 -11.14 22.77 -12.71
C MET A 41 -12.55 22.21 -12.99
N ALA A 42 -13.57 22.37 -12.15
CA ALA A 42 -13.76 22.67 -10.72
C ALA A 42 -15.30 22.55 -10.44
N ASP A 43 -15.75 22.69 -9.19
CA ASP A 43 -17.15 23.05 -8.84
C ASP A 43 -18.29 22.04 -9.15
N THR A 44 -19.43 21.94 -8.42
CA THR A 44 -19.86 22.45 -7.10
C THR A 44 -20.75 21.37 -6.43
N ASN A 45 -21.06 21.51 -5.13
CA ASN A 45 -22.05 20.73 -4.38
C ASN A 45 -23.46 20.68 -5.03
N VAL A 46 -24.26 19.66 -4.66
CA VAL A 46 -25.45 19.84 -3.80
C VAL A 46 -25.90 18.50 -3.20
N GLN A 47 -26.53 18.55 -2.04
CA GLN A 47 -26.98 17.44 -1.20
C GLN A 47 -28.47 17.56 -0.95
N SER A 48 -29.24 16.47 -1.09
CA SER A 48 -30.66 16.42 -0.72
C SER A 48 -31.02 15.07 -0.11
N GLN A 49 -31.35 15.08 1.19
CA GLN A 49 -32.07 13.99 1.84
C GLN A 49 -33.55 14.03 1.45
N THR A 50 -34.23 12.89 1.56
CA THR A 50 -35.64 12.88 1.97
C THR A 50 -35.87 11.61 2.78
N ASP A 51 -36.53 11.75 3.93
CA ASP A 51 -36.77 10.66 4.89
C ASP A 51 -38.07 9.88 4.60
N ASN A 52 -38.40 8.95 5.51
CA ASN A 52 -39.67 8.22 5.66
C ASN A 52 -39.87 6.93 4.84
N ASN A 53 -40.62 5.93 5.33
CA ASN A 53 -40.69 5.41 6.71
C ASN A 53 -41.41 4.04 6.73
N ASN A 54 -41.06 3.19 7.72
CA ASN A 54 -41.86 2.13 8.34
C ASN A 54 -42.71 1.08 7.57
N ASN A 55 -42.68 -0.12 8.15
CA ASN A 55 -43.76 -1.12 8.30
C ASN A 55 -44.08 -2.20 7.23
N ASN A 56 -43.31 -3.30 7.32
CA ASN A 56 -43.70 -4.57 7.99
C ASN A 56 -44.78 -5.53 7.39
N GLN A 57 -44.57 -6.83 7.68
CA GLN A 57 -45.51 -7.97 7.75
C GLN A 57 -45.99 -8.74 6.49
N THR A 58 -45.18 -9.79 6.18
CA THR A 58 -45.55 -11.22 6.07
C THR A 58 -46.38 -11.82 4.92
N ASN A 59 -45.88 -13.01 4.49
CA ASN A 59 -46.61 -14.20 4.01
C ASN A 59 -47.37 -14.15 2.67
N LYS A 60 -46.75 -14.72 1.63
CA LYS A 60 -46.90 -16.17 1.33
C LYS A 60 -45.86 -16.69 0.32
N GLN A 61 -45.84 -18.01 0.14
CA GLN A 61 -45.08 -18.73 -0.88
C GLN A 61 -45.71 -18.48 -2.26
N GLU A 62 -44.91 -18.42 -3.34
CA GLU A 62 -44.68 -19.60 -4.17
C GLU A 62 -43.53 -19.43 -5.18
N VAL A 63 -43.24 -20.51 -5.93
CA VAL A 63 -42.09 -20.62 -6.83
C VAL A 63 -42.48 -20.23 -8.26
N THR A 64 -41.67 -19.43 -8.93
CA THR A 64 -41.64 -19.42 -10.40
C THR A 64 -40.21 -19.21 -10.90
N LEU A 65 -39.71 -20.17 -11.69
CA LEU A 65 -38.49 -20.03 -12.47
C LEU A 65 -38.82 -19.37 -13.81
N GLN A 66 -38.19 -18.24 -14.11
CA GLN A 66 -38.05 -17.77 -15.49
C GLN A 66 -36.57 -17.59 -15.82
N ALA A 67 -36.24 -17.79 -17.09
CA ALA A 67 -34.87 -17.87 -17.59
C ALA A 67 -34.77 -17.21 -18.97
N THR A 68 -33.54 -16.98 -19.43
CA THR A 68 -33.20 -16.28 -20.69
C THR A 68 -33.60 -14.78 -20.68
N GLN A 69 -32.91 -13.87 -21.37
CA GLN A 69 -31.98 -14.05 -22.49
C GLN A 69 -30.59 -13.43 -22.26
N ASN A 70 -29.57 -14.07 -22.84
CA ASN A 70 -28.30 -13.43 -23.24
C ASN A 70 -28.35 -13.23 -24.76
N THR A 71 -27.79 -12.13 -25.27
CA THR A 71 -27.83 -11.77 -26.69
C THR A 71 -26.44 -11.44 -27.24
N GLU A 72 -26.19 -11.86 -28.48
CA GLU A 72 -25.07 -11.50 -29.37
C GLU A 72 -23.62 -11.67 -28.89
N THR A 73 -22.97 -12.72 -29.41
CA THR A 73 -21.56 -12.67 -29.85
C THR A 73 -21.51 -12.36 -31.35
N LYS A 74 -20.53 -11.55 -31.78
CA LYS A 74 -20.13 -11.40 -33.19
C LYS A 74 -18.69 -11.87 -33.40
N THR A 75 -18.45 -12.49 -34.55
CA THR A 75 -17.19 -13.14 -34.95
C THR A 75 -16.28 -12.22 -35.75
N VAL A 76 -14.96 -12.43 -35.63
CA VAL A 76 -13.95 -12.08 -36.63
C VAL A 76 -12.99 -13.28 -36.77
N VAL A 77 -12.40 -13.44 -37.95
CA VAL A 77 -11.66 -14.64 -38.40
C VAL A 77 -10.16 -14.37 -38.50
N ASN A 78 -9.34 -15.38 -38.21
CA ASN A 78 -8.15 -15.78 -38.99
C ASN A 78 -7.66 -17.15 -38.45
N GLN A 79 -7.78 -18.25 -39.20
CA GLN A 79 -7.10 -18.66 -40.44
C GLN A 79 -5.80 -19.45 -40.12
N VAL A 80 -5.67 -20.61 -40.78
CA VAL A 80 -4.69 -21.67 -40.47
C VAL A 80 -3.42 -21.50 -41.31
N ASN A 81 -2.29 -21.96 -40.78
CA ASN A 81 -1.14 -22.35 -41.61
C ASN A 81 -0.59 -23.72 -41.14
N SER A 82 0.03 -24.48 -42.04
CA SER A 82 0.25 -25.93 -41.88
C SER A 82 1.68 -26.39 -42.22
N SER A 83 1.94 -27.70 -42.07
CA SER A 83 3.24 -28.40 -42.23
C SER A 83 4.22 -28.21 -41.05
N GLN A 84 5.15 -29.14 -40.75
CA GLN A 84 5.60 -30.33 -41.48
C GLN A 84 5.32 -31.67 -40.73
N GLN A 85 6.01 -32.76 -41.12
CA GLN A 85 5.60 -34.17 -40.99
C GLN A 85 6.84 -35.08 -40.80
N VAL A 86 6.65 -36.38 -40.43
CA VAL A 86 7.67 -37.48 -40.42
C VAL A 86 8.65 -37.42 -39.22
N SER A 87 9.05 -38.47 -38.49
CA SER A 87 8.80 -39.95 -38.46
C SER A 87 8.86 -40.47 -36.99
N VAL A 88 8.08 -41.47 -36.53
CA VAL A 88 8.40 -42.94 -36.45
C VAL A 88 9.75 -43.22 -35.74
N GLU A 89 9.87 -44.01 -34.67
CA GLU A 89 9.07 -45.11 -34.05
C GLU A 89 9.14 -44.98 -32.47
N SER A 90 8.68 -45.85 -31.54
CA SER A 90 8.01 -47.17 -31.52
C SER A 90 7.21 -47.45 -30.21
N ASN A 91 6.69 -48.69 -30.09
CA ASN A 91 6.38 -49.54 -28.90
C ASN A 91 6.17 -48.85 -27.52
N GLN A 92 5.02 -48.92 -26.83
CA GLN A 92 4.17 -50.08 -26.42
C GLN A 92 4.92 -51.12 -25.58
N SER A 93 4.36 -51.77 -24.54
CA SER A 93 2.97 -51.89 -24.01
C SER A 93 3.02 -51.90 -22.46
N VAL A 94 2.06 -51.36 -21.69
CA VAL A 94 0.75 -51.90 -21.26
C VAL A 94 0.80 -53.28 -20.57
N GLU A 95 0.65 -53.28 -19.24
CA GLU A 95 0.01 -54.31 -18.37
C GLU A 95 -0.41 -53.54 -17.08
N THR A 96 -1.66 -53.39 -16.63
CA THR A 96 -2.76 -54.30 -16.22
C THR A 96 -2.58 -54.97 -14.84
N ASN A 97 -3.58 -54.80 -13.96
CA ASN A 97 -3.56 -55.26 -12.56
C ASN A 97 -4.09 -56.70 -12.40
N THR A 98 -3.69 -57.37 -11.32
CA THR A 98 -4.56 -58.32 -10.59
C THR A 98 -4.30 -58.29 -9.07
N ASN A 99 -5.18 -58.94 -8.29
CA ASN A 99 -5.30 -58.83 -6.83
C ASN A 99 -4.73 -60.07 -6.08
N GLU A 100 -5.01 -60.08 -4.77
CA GLU A 100 -4.99 -61.20 -3.80
C GLU A 100 -3.66 -61.39 -3.04
N VAL A 101 -3.58 -61.21 -1.72
CA VAL A 101 -4.33 -61.80 -0.57
C VAL A 101 -3.79 -63.18 -0.18
N ALA A 102 -3.03 -63.20 0.92
CA ALA A 102 -2.74 -64.37 1.75
C ALA A 102 -2.50 -63.89 3.20
N ASP A 103 -2.80 -64.75 4.18
CA ASP A 103 -2.80 -64.44 5.63
C ASP A 103 -1.93 -65.47 6.39
N THR A 104 -1.98 -65.42 7.73
CA THR A 104 -1.71 -66.50 8.70
C THR A 104 -0.25 -66.85 9.08
N THR A 105 0.12 -66.25 10.23
CA THR A 105 0.61 -66.93 11.47
C THR A 105 1.99 -67.61 11.58
N GLN A 106 2.70 -67.18 12.64
CA GLN A 106 3.50 -67.98 13.62
C GLN A 106 4.84 -68.59 13.11
N GLN A 107 5.88 -68.77 13.94
CA GLN A 107 5.91 -69.05 15.39
C GLN A 107 7.19 -68.55 16.10
N THR A 108 7.25 -68.62 17.44
CA THR A 108 8.38 -68.21 18.32
C THR A 108 9.38 -69.34 18.62
N SER A 109 10.68 -69.04 18.86
CA SER A 109 11.49 -69.63 19.98
C SER A 109 12.93 -69.08 20.16
N THR A 110 13.11 -68.30 21.24
CA THR A 110 14.25 -68.22 22.20
C THR A 110 15.70 -68.73 21.94
N LYS A 111 16.68 -67.85 22.33
CA LYS A 111 17.98 -68.13 23.02
C LYS A 111 19.13 -68.78 22.18
N GLN A 112 20.42 -68.71 22.55
CA GLN A 112 21.07 -68.32 23.83
C GLN A 112 22.40 -67.49 23.68
N GLU A 113 23.06 -67.20 24.81
CA GLU A 113 24.19 -66.30 25.08
C GLU A 113 25.60 -66.81 24.67
N VAL A 114 26.57 -65.87 24.54
CA VAL A 114 28.00 -66.07 24.90
C VAL A 114 28.53 -64.77 25.56
N LYS A 115 29.49 -64.89 26.51
CA LYS A 115 30.12 -63.76 27.23
C LYS A 115 31.62 -63.59 26.91
N GLN A 116 32.00 -62.35 26.60
CA GLN A 116 33.11 -61.57 27.20
C GLN A 116 34.42 -62.28 27.66
N SER A 117 35.56 -61.89 27.07
CA SER A 117 36.83 -61.61 27.79
C SER A 117 37.87 -60.85 26.93
N THR A 118 38.85 -60.22 27.59
CA THR A 118 39.95 -59.39 27.04
C THR A 118 41.32 -60.07 27.23
N PRO A 119 42.39 -59.69 26.48
CA PRO A 119 43.46 -58.90 27.12
C PRO A 119 44.16 -57.86 26.19
N VAL A 120 45.31 -57.30 26.64
CA VAL A 120 45.91 -55.99 26.24
C VAL A 120 47.36 -56.13 25.72
N THR A 121 47.95 -54.98 25.30
CA THR A 121 49.39 -54.62 25.04
C THR A 121 49.81 -54.76 23.55
N VAL A 122 50.74 -54.00 22.94
CA VAL A 122 51.97 -53.30 23.42
C VAL A 122 52.13 -51.85 22.85
N GLN A 123 53.32 -51.24 23.01
CA GLN A 123 53.80 -49.87 22.72
C GLN A 123 54.31 -49.72 21.24
N ALA A 124 54.84 -48.59 20.70
CA ALA A 124 55.41 -47.38 21.34
C ALA A 124 55.43 -46.08 20.48
N GLN A 125 55.40 -44.94 21.19
CA GLN A 125 56.12 -43.66 20.97
C GLN A 125 56.20 -42.96 19.59
N SER A 126 55.60 -41.76 19.50
CA SER A 126 56.32 -40.47 19.36
C SER A 126 55.34 -39.27 19.42
N ALA A 127 55.84 -38.07 19.75
CA ALA A 127 55.08 -36.82 19.98
C ALA A 127 56.06 -35.61 20.06
N PRO A 128 55.63 -34.34 20.22
CA PRO A 128 54.30 -33.72 20.03
C PRO A 128 54.32 -32.44 19.15
N VAL A 129 53.13 -31.92 18.81
CA VAL A 129 52.89 -30.45 18.80
C VAL A 129 51.52 -30.20 19.44
N GLN A 130 51.43 -29.22 20.33
CA GLN A 130 50.17 -28.79 20.97
C GLN A 130 49.98 -27.28 20.82
N GLN A 131 48.73 -26.88 20.59
CA GLN A 131 48.14 -25.77 21.36
C GLN A 131 46.62 -25.96 21.44
N ALA A 132 46.08 -25.90 22.65
CA ALA A 132 44.65 -26.05 22.91
C ALA A 132 44.21 -25.04 23.97
N THR A 133 43.10 -24.36 23.74
CA THR A 133 42.45 -23.45 24.69
C THR A 133 41.36 -24.18 25.49
N PRO A 134 41.36 -24.08 26.82
CA PRO A 134 40.20 -24.39 27.65
C PRO A 134 39.45 -23.10 28.06
N ALA A 135 38.18 -23.26 28.45
CA ALA A 135 37.39 -22.24 29.15
C ALA A 135 37.04 -22.73 30.56
N ILE A 136 36.60 -21.85 31.47
CA ILE A 136 35.46 -22.03 32.42
C ILE A 136 35.37 -20.93 33.53
N ASN A 137 34.18 -20.31 33.62
CA ASN A 137 33.41 -19.75 34.74
C ASN A 137 34.03 -19.00 35.98
N ASN A 138 33.51 -17.77 36.17
CA ASN A 138 32.85 -17.20 37.38
C ASN A 138 33.57 -16.78 38.70
N VAL A 139 33.44 -15.47 39.01
CA VAL A 139 32.93 -14.80 40.26
C VAL A 139 33.64 -15.14 41.60
N THR A 140 34.13 -14.20 42.44
CA THR A 140 33.33 -13.30 43.34
C THR A 140 34.22 -12.26 44.09
N ALA A 141 33.69 -11.05 44.39
CA ALA A 141 34.08 -10.13 45.52
C ALA A 141 35.54 -9.57 45.61
N GLN A 142 35.88 -8.46 46.32
CA GLN A 142 35.16 -7.32 46.93
C GLN A 142 36.14 -6.13 47.23
N VAL A 143 35.64 -4.88 47.13
CA VAL A 143 35.88 -3.69 48.02
C VAL A 143 37.30 -3.10 48.26
N ALA A 144 37.34 -1.75 48.37
CA ALA A 144 38.38 -0.89 49.02
C ALA A 144 39.77 -0.74 48.34
N GLU A 145 40.55 0.34 48.53
CA GLU A 145 40.26 1.76 48.87
C GLU A 145 41.45 2.69 48.50
N ASN A 146 41.17 4.00 48.35
CA ASN A 146 42.00 5.19 48.65
C ASN A 146 43.51 5.33 48.28
N LYS A 147 43.88 6.62 48.02
CA LYS A 147 45.23 7.22 48.02
C LYS A 147 46.20 6.79 46.90
N VAL A 148 47.20 7.56 46.45
CA VAL A 148 47.62 8.99 46.37
C VAL A 148 49.11 8.93 45.96
N ALA A 149 49.69 10.03 45.45
CA ALA A 149 51.10 10.16 45.03
C ALA A 149 51.48 9.41 43.72
N THR A 150 52.44 9.85 42.89
CA THR A 150 53.30 11.07 42.94
C THR A 150 53.70 11.49 41.51
N ALA A 151 54.17 12.74 41.33
CA ALA A 151 54.92 13.16 40.14
C ALA A 151 56.36 12.60 40.17
N PRO A 152 57.10 12.66 39.04
CA PRO A 152 58.00 13.81 38.88
C PRO A 152 58.02 14.44 37.47
N ALA A 153 58.63 15.63 37.37
CA ALA A 153 59.07 16.26 36.12
C ALA A 153 60.44 15.67 35.68
N ILE A 154 61.08 15.99 34.54
CA ILE A 154 61.06 17.15 33.63
C ILE A 154 61.34 16.64 32.17
N SER A 155 61.54 17.37 31.06
CA SER A 155 61.74 18.80 30.72
C SER A 155 61.63 19.01 29.18
N VAL A 156 61.31 20.25 28.74
CA VAL A 156 61.84 21.00 27.55
C VAL A 156 61.85 20.27 26.18
N THR A 157 61.29 20.80 25.07
CA THR A 157 61.43 22.16 24.48
C THR A 157 60.18 22.64 23.67
N THR A 158 60.12 23.95 23.37
CA THR A 158 59.38 24.72 22.31
C THR A 158 58.62 23.98 21.20
N SER A 159 57.52 24.48 20.59
CA SER A 159 56.74 25.75 20.64
C SER A 159 55.30 25.46 20.12
N GLU A 160 54.25 26.31 20.04
CA GLU A 160 54.06 27.76 19.91
C GLU A 160 52.85 28.29 20.73
N GLN A 161 52.29 29.47 20.40
CA GLN A 161 51.40 30.27 21.24
C GLN A 161 49.89 30.05 20.99
N SER A 162 49.10 30.05 22.06
CA SER A 162 47.75 30.65 22.10
C SER A 162 47.34 30.91 23.55
N GLN A 163 47.06 32.17 23.90
CA GLN A 163 46.76 32.55 25.29
C GLN A 163 45.30 32.26 25.65
N ASN A 164 45.11 31.47 26.72
CA ASN A 164 43.80 31.17 27.28
C ASN A 164 43.48 32.16 28.42
N THR A 165 42.41 32.95 28.29
CA THR A 165 42.01 33.94 29.31
C THR A 165 41.40 33.24 30.52
N GLN A 166 42.01 33.38 31.69
CA GLN A 166 41.46 32.82 32.93
C GLN A 166 40.23 33.61 33.42
N VAL A 167 39.30 32.88 34.03
CA VAL A 167 38.14 33.43 34.74
C VAL A 167 38.59 33.96 36.11
N VAL A 168 38.43 35.26 36.34
CA VAL A 168 38.63 35.87 37.66
C VAL A 168 37.29 35.91 38.40
N ASN A 169 37.20 35.24 39.55
CA ASN A 169 36.09 35.40 40.49
C ASN A 169 36.39 36.59 41.42
N ASN A 170 35.46 37.54 41.52
CA ASN A 170 35.53 38.55 42.58
C ASN A 170 35.01 37.97 43.90
N SER A 171 35.81 38.09 44.95
CA SER A 171 35.40 37.99 46.34
C SER A 171 35.93 39.21 47.09
N GLU A 172 35.07 39.85 47.88
CA GLU A 172 35.40 41.10 48.56
C GLU A 172 36.41 40.86 49.70
N GLN A 173 37.55 41.55 49.67
CA GLN A 173 37.91 42.40 50.81
C GLN A 173 39.01 43.42 50.48
N SER A 174 39.04 44.47 51.28
CA SER A 174 40.00 45.56 51.22
C SER A 174 41.41 45.13 51.60
N ASN A 175 42.41 45.51 50.78
CA ASN A 175 43.47 46.35 51.32
C ASN A 175 44.10 47.26 50.26
N ALA A 176 44.75 48.34 50.70
CA ALA A 176 45.38 49.30 49.80
C ALA A 176 46.75 48.81 49.29
N THR A 177 47.15 49.27 48.11
CA THR A 177 48.39 50.09 47.89
C THR A 177 48.64 50.30 46.38
N GLN A 178 49.16 51.48 46.03
CA GLN A 178 49.78 51.81 44.72
C GLN A 178 49.00 51.40 43.46
N SER A 179 47.90 52.11 43.18
CA SER A 179 47.67 52.49 41.79
C SER A 179 48.81 53.43 41.38
N SER A 180 49.53 53.09 40.31
CA SER A 180 50.56 53.95 39.72
C SER A 180 49.90 55.10 38.99
N THR A 181 49.40 56.08 39.74
CA THR A 181 49.05 57.40 39.20
C THR A 181 50.29 57.99 38.57
N THR A 182 50.38 57.91 37.24
CA THR A 182 51.20 58.83 36.46
C THR A 182 50.57 60.20 36.64
N GLN A 183 50.94 60.89 37.72
CA GLN A 183 50.74 62.33 37.80
C GLN A 183 51.51 62.91 36.62
N LYS A 184 50.80 63.20 35.53
CA LYS A 184 51.18 64.33 34.70
C LYS A 184 51.16 65.50 35.67
N SER A 185 52.33 65.99 36.03
CA SER A 185 52.47 67.17 36.86
C SER A 185 51.64 68.28 36.24
N GLU A 186 50.67 68.79 36.98
CA GLU A 186 50.18 70.14 36.74
C GLU A 186 51.36 71.05 37.07
N GLU A 187 52.13 71.40 36.04
CA GLU A 187 52.92 72.62 36.08
C GLU A 187 51.96 73.74 36.52
N PRO A 188 52.37 74.63 37.44
CA PRO A 188 51.49 75.69 37.89
C PRO A 188 51.05 76.48 36.66
N LYS A 189 49.74 76.48 36.39
CA LYS A 189 49.15 77.25 35.29
C LYS A 189 49.55 78.70 35.50
N VAL A 190 50.52 79.17 34.73
CA VAL A 190 50.91 80.58 34.72
C VAL A 190 49.73 81.33 34.11
N GLU A 191 48.88 81.88 34.97
CA GLU A 191 47.85 82.83 34.57
C GLU A 191 48.54 83.92 33.78
N THR A 192 48.28 83.97 32.47
CA THR A 192 48.92 84.95 31.62
C THR A 192 48.17 86.26 31.87
N PRO A 193 48.82 87.30 32.44
CA PRO A 193 48.10 88.41 33.04
C PRO A 193 47.27 89.14 31.98
N VAL A 194 45.95 89.04 32.12
CA VAL A 194 44.99 89.85 31.36
C VAL A 194 44.98 91.22 32.02
N ASN A 195 45.55 92.22 31.35
CA ASN A 195 45.57 93.58 31.86
C ASN A 195 44.26 94.27 31.47
N THR A 196 43.61 94.91 32.42
CA THR A 196 42.43 95.73 32.15
C THR A 196 42.83 97.09 31.60
N ALA A 197 42.27 97.47 30.45
CA ALA A 197 42.62 98.70 29.76
C ALA A 197 41.67 99.88 30.11
N ASP A 198 41.53 100.20 31.40
CA ASP A 198 40.52 101.15 31.93
C ASP A 198 40.63 102.61 31.41
N ASN A 199 41.69 102.98 30.69
CA ASN A 199 41.77 104.24 29.93
C ASN A 199 42.60 104.11 28.64
N ALA A 200 42.19 103.21 27.73
CA ALA A 200 42.81 103.06 26.41
C ALA A 200 41.78 103.14 25.27
N SER A 201 42.23 103.34 24.04
CA SER A 201 41.39 103.36 22.84
C SER A 201 41.93 102.45 21.73
N GLN A 202 41.03 101.71 21.06
CA GLN A 202 41.38 100.90 19.89
C GLN A 202 41.55 101.82 18.67
N LYS A 203 42.70 101.72 17.99
CA LYS A 203 43.04 102.50 16.79
C LYS A 203 43.40 101.59 15.63
N TYR A 204 42.77 101.80 14.47
CA TYR A 204 43.07 101.08 13.24
C TYR A 204 44.05 101.89 12.38
N VAL A 205 45.18 101.29 11.99
CA VAL A 205 46.24 101.92 11.19
C VAL A 205 46.90 100.85 10.32
N ASN A 206 47.06 101.10 9.02
CA ASN A 206 47.73 100.21 8.06
C ASN A 206 47.24 98.75 8.19
N ASP A 207 45.93 98.58 8.03
CA ASP A 207 45.16 97.33 8.15
C ASP A 207 45.25 96.58 9.49
N ASN A 208 45.89 97.18 10.51
CA ASN A 208 46.14 96.57 11.82
C ASN A 208 45.47 97.36 12.96
N TRP A 209 45.01 96.64 13.98
CA TRP A 209 44.47 97.22 15.20
C TRP A 209 45.55 97.32 16.29
N TYR A 210 45.56 98.44 16.99
CA TYR A 210 46.43 98.75 18.14
C TYR A 210 45.58 99.24 19.30
N LEU A 211 45.97 98.97 20.54
CA LEU A 211 45.37 99.56 21.74
C LEU A 211 46.31 100.63 22.29
N VAL A 212 45.88 101.89 22.31
CA VAL A 212 46.70 103.01 22.75
C VAL A 212 46.22 103.48 24.12
N ASP A 213 47.10 103.51 25.11
CA ASP A 213 46.82 104.10 26.41
C ASP A 213 46.62 105.63 26.24
N ASN A 214 45.45 106.13 26.65
CA ASN A 214 45.06 107.52 26.41
C ASN A 214 45.82 108.53 27.29
N THR A 215 46.53 108.04 28.33
CA THR A 215 47.26 108.86 29.31
C THR A 215 48.71 109.08 28.89
N THR A 216 49.30 108.10 28.21
CA THR A 216 50.75 108.02 27.88
C THR A 216 51.03 107.94 26.39
N GLY A 217 50.02 107.69 25.55
CA GLY A 217 50.14 107.57 24.10
C GLY A 217 50.90 106.32 23.61
N LYS A 218 51.16 105.36 24.50
CA LYS A 218 51.89 104.11 24.18
C LYS A 218 50.93 102.99 23.76
N ASN A 219 51.40 102.13 22.86
CA ASN A 219 50.67 100.91 22.51
C ASN A 219 50.79 99.88 23.65
N LEU A 220 49.65 99.31 24.07
CA LEU A 220 49.58 98.21 25.03
C LEU A 220 49.77 96.85 24.32
N THR A 221 50.31 95.86 25.04
CA THR A 221 50.64 94.52 24.53
C THR A 221 50.19 93.41 25.47
N GLY A 222 50.25 92.15 25.02
CA GLY A 222 49.77 91.00 25.77
C GLY A 222 48.25 90.84 25.72
N PHE A 223 47.69 90.10 26.69
CA PHE A 223 46.24 89.97 26.86
C PHE A 223 45.68 91.26 27.49
N GLN A 224 44.61 91.78 26.89
CA GLN A 224 43.97 93.04 27.24
C GLN A 224 42.45 92.87 27.36
N GLU A 225 41.88 93.19 28.52
CA GLU A 225 40.43 93.24 28.74
C GLU A 225 39.91 94.62 28.33
N ILE A 226 38.94 94.61 27.41
CA ILE A 226 38.22 95.78 26.89
C ILE A 226 36.79 95.70 27.46
N LYS A 227 36.62 96.23 28.68
CA LYS A 227 35.39 96.10 29.50
C LYS A 227 34.14 96.65 28.83
N ASP A 228 34.24 97.80 28.16
CA ASP A 228 33.14 98.46 27.44
C ASP A 228 32.57 97.61 26.30
N GLN A 229 33.40 96.73 25.73
CA GLN A 229 33.02 95.77 24.69
C GLN A 229 32.88 94.33 25.22
N ASN A 230 33.04 94.12 26.53
CA ASN A 230 33.01 92.82 27.22
C ASN A 230 33.83 91.72 26.50
N LYS A 231 35.05 92.05 26.08
CA LYS A 231 35.95 91.12 25.37
C LYS A 231 37.38 91.19 25.89
N VAL A 232 38.04 90.03 25.93
CA VAL A 232 39.51 89.94 26.02
C VAL A 232 40.07 89.82 24.61
N VAL A 233 41.16 90.52 24.32
CA VAL A 233 41.90 90.43 23.04
C VAL A 233 43.40 90.27 23.32
N TYR A 234 44.21 89.94 22.32
CA TYR A 234 45.66 89.82 22.46
C TYR A 234 46.41 90.68 21.44
N TYR A 235 47.35 91.50 21.91
CA TYR A 235 48.23 92.32 21.09
C TYR A 235 49.67 91.78 21.16
N ALA A 236 50.25 91.42 20.02
CA ALA A 236 51.55 90.74 19.97
C ALA A 236 52.67 91.62 20.59
N PRO A 237 53.43 91.13 21.60
CA PRO A 237 54.47 91.93 22.26
C PRO A 237 55.59 92.46 21.34
N SER A 238 55.79 91.86 20.17
CA SER A 238 56.80 92.24 19.18
C SER A 238 56.37 93.39 18.24
N SER A 239 55.08 93.57 17.99
CA SER A 239 54.55 94.55 17.02
C SER A 239 53.41 95.43 17.55
N ALA A 240 52.86 95.11 18.72
CA ALA A 240 51.65 95.65 19.33
C ALA A 240 50.37 95.56 18.46
N GLN A 241 50.34 94.65 17.47
CA GLN A 241 49.18 94.42 16.61
C GLN A 241 48.21 93.41 17.23
N MET A 242 46.90 93.67 17.16
CA MET A 242 45.86 92.74 17.61
C MET A 242 45.91 91.47 16.78
N GLN A 243 45.89 90.32 17.45
CA GLN A 243 45.94 89.01 16.80
C GLN A 243 44.54 88.44 16.59
N PHE A 244 44.41 87.66 15.53
CA PHE A 244 43.18 87.00 15.09
C PHE A 244 43.45 85.52 14.83
N GLY A 245 42.40 84.70 14.82
CA GLY A 245 42.47 83.28 14.51
C GLY A 245 43.25 82.45 15.54
N TRP A 246 43.84 81.35 15.07
CA TRP A 246 44.62 80.43 15.87
C TRP A 246 45.98 81.01 16.25
N GLN A 247 46.28 81.06 17.55
CA GLN A 247 47.53 81.61 18.08
C GLN A 247 48.16 80.65 19.10
N ASN A 248 49.49 80.51 19.04
CA ASN A 248 50.27 79.77 20.03
C ASN A 248 50.98 80.79 20.94
N ILE A 249 50.56 80.90 22.20
CA ILE A 249 51.08 81.89 23.16
C ILE A 249 51.47 81.14 24.44
N ASN A 250 52.73 81.27 24.88
CA ASN A 250 53.25 80.59 26.08
C ASN A 250 52.95 79.07 26.08
N ASN A 251 53.23 78.40 24.94
CA ASN A 251 52.93 76.99 24.65
C ASN A 251 51.44 76.59 24.64
N ASN A 252 50.52 77.48 25.00
CA ASN A 252 49.08 77.26 24.96
C ASN A 252 48.48 77.69 23.61
N LYS A 253 47.45 76.97 23.14
CA LYS A 253 46.68 77.33 21.95
C LYS A 253 45.46 78.15 22.33
N TYR A 254 45.27 79.28 21.64
CA TYR A 254 44.12 80.17 21.77
C TYR A 254 43.47 80.35 20.39
N TYR A 255 42.19 80.74 20.37
CA TYR A 255 41.52 81.22 19.17
C TYR A 255 40.87 82.58 19.45
N PHE A 256 41.24 83.56 18.64
CA PHE A 256 40.66 84.91 18.65
C PHE A 256 39.71 85.04 17.45
N ASP A 257 38.50 85.53 17.69
CA ASP A 257 37.47 85.66 16.67
C ASP A 257 37.95 86.55 15.50
N ASN A 258 37.88 85.99 14.28
CA ASN A 258 38.46 86.57 13.06
C ASN A 258 37.92 87.95 12.65
N VAL A 259 36.87 88.46 13.29
CA VAL A 259 36.30 89.79 13.00
C VAL A 259 36.50 90.75 14.17
N SER A 260 36.22 90.30 15.40
CA SER A 260 36.21 91.16 16.59
C SER A 260 37.52 91.20 17.39
N GLY A 261 38.42 90.23 17.12
CA GLY A 261 39.63 89.96 17.90
C GLY A 261 39.36 89.27 19.25
N ALA A 262 38.11 88.95 19.57
CA ALA A 262 37.71 88.45 20.89
C ALA A 262 38.20 87.02 21.15
N MET A 263 38.89 86.83 22.28
CA MET A 263 39.32 85.52 22.77
C MET A 263 38.11 84.60 22.98
N THR A 264 38.15 83.41 22.40
CA THR A 264 37.07 82.42 22.55
C THR A 264 37.24 81.59 23.81
N THR A 265 36.17 81.50 24.60
CA THR A 265 36.03 80.61 25.77
C THR A 265 34.84 79.66 25.55
N GLY A 266 34.83 78.49 26.20
CA GLY A 266 33.75 77.50 26.06
C GLY A 266 33.80 76.73 24.74
N GLN A 267 32.66 76.17 24.32
CA GLN A 267 32.58 75.38 23.08
C GLN A 267 32.35 76.27 21.85
N LYS A 268 33.16 76.10 20.80
CA LYS A 268 33.04 76.83 19.53
C LYS A 268 33.24 75.87 18.36
N ASN A 269 32.42 76.00 17.31
CA ASN A 269 32.71 75.39 16.01
C ASN A 269 33.58 76.35 15.19
N ILE A 270 34.70 75.84 14.68
CA ILE A 270 35.68 76.55 13.86
C ILE A 270 35.99 75.64 12.67
N ASP A 271 35.77 76.12 11.45
CA ASP A 271 36.00 75.40 10.20
C ASP A 271 35.39 73.97 10.20
N GLY A 272 34.14 73.87 10.66
CA GLY A 272 33.36 72.64 10.78
C GLY A 272 33.72 71.76 11.98
N SER A 273 34.86 72.00 12.64
CA SER A 273 35.34 71.22 13.78
C SER A 273 34.93 71.87 15.11
N TRP A 274 34.46 71.09 16.08
CA TRP A 274 34.17 71.60 17.42
C TRP A 274 35.42 71.57 18.31
N TYR A 275 35.64 72.65 19.05
CA TYR A 275 36.72 72.84 20.01
C TYR A 275 36.13 73.25 21.37
N LEU A 276 36.89 73.02 22.45
CA LEU A 276 36.65 73.57 23.78
C LEU A 276 37.82 74.44 24.20
N PHE A 277 37.52 75.62 24.72
CA PHE A 277 38.46 76.50 25.39
C PHE A 277 38.03 76.67 26.84
N ASP A 278 38.96 76.76 27.79
CA ASP A 278 38.62 77.05 29.18
C ASP A 278 38.31 78.55 29.40
N ASN A 279 38.03 78.93 30.66
CA ASN A 279 37.68 80.31 31.01
C ASN A 279 38.85 81.31 30.78
N GLN A 280 40.07 80.83 30.60
CA GLN A 280 41.25 81.63 30.24
C GLN A 280 41.55 81.58 28.73
N GLY A 281 40.67 80.96 27.93
CA GLY A 281 40.82 80.86 26.47
C GLY A 281 41.78 79.77 25.99
N VAL A 282 42.29 78.91 26.89
CA VAL A 282 43.22 77.83 26.50
C VAL A 282 42.46 76.65 25.92
N MET A 283 42.84 76.21 24.73
CA MET A 283 42.25 75.07 24.02
C MET A 283 42.50 73.75 24.77
N GLN A 284 41.42 73.03 25.07
CA GLN A 284 41.43 71.77 25.80
C GLN A 284 41.57 70.56 24.87
N THR A 285 42.10 69.46 25.41
CA THR A 285 42.24 68.16 24.73
C THR A 285 41.81 67.01 25.67
N GLY A 286 41.70 65.79 25.15
CA GLY A 286 41.32 64.60 25.91
C GLY A 286 39.83 64.52 26.28
N PHE A 287 39.50 63.71 27.27
CA PHE A 287 38.13 63.61 27.80
C PHE A 287 37.74 64.86 28.60
N GLN A 288 36.59 65.42 28.30
CA GLN A 288 36.09 66.66 28.90
C GLN A 288 34.62 66.50 29.27
N LYS A 289 34.26 66.83 30.53
CA LYS A 289 32.87 66.80 31.01
C LYS A 289 32.24 68.18 30.85
N ILE A 290 31.30 68.27 29.91
CA ILE A 290 30.51 69.47 29.61
C ILE A 290 29.29 69.43 30.54
N ALA A 291 29.43 70.08 31.70
CA ALA A 291 28.51 69.92 32.84
C ALA A 291 27.11 70.51 32.59
N ASP A 292 27.05 71.65 31.91
CA ASP A 292 25.86 72.34 31.40
C ASP A 292 25.00 71.47 30.47
N GLN A 293 25.65 70.61 29.68
CA GLN A 293 25.00 69.66 28.76
C GLN A 293 24.97 68.23 29.31
N ASN A 294 25.39 68.01 30.57
CA ASN A 294 25.53 66.72 31.24
C ASN A 294 26.16 65.60 30.38
N LYS A 295 27.17 65.93 29.56
CA LYS A 295 27.81 64.98 28.64
C LYS A 295 29.33 64.94 28.83
N THR A 296 29.93 63.78 28.61
CA THR A 296 31.38 63.64 28.47
C THR A 296 31.71 63.46 27.01
N VAL A 297 32.61 64.30 26.48
CA VAL A 297 33.09 64.25 25.09
C VAL A 297 34.60 63.99 25.07
N HIS A 298 35.18 63.74 23.90
CA HIS A 298 36.63 63.65 23.74
C HIS A 298 37.11 64.60 22.63
N TYR A 299 38.17 65.36 22.92
CA TYR A 299 38.90 66.17 21.95
C TYR A 299 40.25 65.51 21.64
N ASP A 300 40.64 65.42 20.37
CA ASP A 300 41.94 64.85 19.99
C ASP A 300 43.13 65.75 20.37
N SER A 301 44.35 65.32 20.03
CA SER A 301 45.58 66.09 20.27
C SER A 301 45.66 67.42 19.49
N ASN A 302 44.78 67.62 18.50
CA ASN A 302 44.62 68.88 17.79
C ASN A 302 43.48 69.74 18.36
N GLY A 303 42.77 69.27 19.38
CA GLY A 303 41.63 69.93 20.01
C GLY A 303 40.29 69.70 19.33
N LYS A 304 40.17 68.78 18.36
CA LYS A 304 38.91 68.54 17.63
C LYS A 304 38.04 67.51 18.35
N MET A 305 36.76 67.83 18.54
CA MET A 305 35.78 66.92 19.16
C MET A 305 35.56 65.69 18.28
N GLN A 306 35.59 64.51 18.89
CA GLN A 306 35.48 63.22 18.21
C GLN A 306 34.03 62.73 18.14
N PHE A 307 33.72 62.02 17.07
CA PHE A 307 32.40 61.47 16.75
C PHE A 307 32.53 60.04 16.22
N GLY A 308 31.48 59.23 16.39
CA GLY A 308 31.40 57.86 15.89
C GLY A 308 32.31 56.87 16.63
N TRP A 309 32.67 55.79 15.95
CA TRP A 309 33.57 54.76 16.45
C TRP A 309 35.02 55.27 16.50
N GLN A 310 35.67 55.15 17.65
CA GLN A 310 37.02 55.64 17.88
C GLN A 310 37.85 54.66 18.72
N TRP A 311 39.16 54.68 18.55
CA TRP A 311 40.12 54.01 19.44
C TRP A 311 40.88 55.06 20.25
N VAL A 312 40.48 55.26 21.51
CA VAL A 312 41.09 56.24 22.42
C VAL A 312 41.19 55.67 23.83
N ASP A 313 42.27 56.02 24.54
CA ASP A 313 42.57 55.49 25.89
C ASP A 313 42.49 53.94 25.92
N ASN A 314 43.25 53.32 25.01
CA ASN A 314 43.38 51.86 24.80
C ASN A 314 42.06 51.06 24.69
N ALA A 315 40.97 51.70 24.27
CA ALA A 315 39.67 51.06 24.12
C ALA A 315 38.95 51.47 22.83
N THR A 316 38.16 50.54 22.28
CA THR A 316 37.09 50.87 21.33
C THR A 316 35.99 51.63 22.08
N ARG A 317 35.60 52.80 21.58
CA ARG A 317 34.54 53.65 22.15
C ARG A 317 33.63 54.15 21.03
N TYR A 318 32.42 54.56 21.39
CA TYR A 318 31.51 55.26 20.49
C TYR A 318 31.18 56.63 21.07
N PHE A 319 31.30 57.66 20.25
CA PHE A 319 30.82 59.01 20.52
C PHE A 319 29.59 59.26 19.64
N ASP A 320 28.50 59.75 20.22
CA ASP A 320 27.28 60.04 19.48
C ASP A 320 27.56 61.03 18.33
N LYS A 321 27.03 60.71 17.15
CA LYS A 321 27.32 61.40 15.89
C LYS A 321 26.77 62.84 15.81
N VAL A 322 25.86 63.22 16.71
CA VAL A 322 25.25 64.55 16.75
C VAL A 322 25.83 65.40 17.89
N THR A 323 25.92 64.82 19.09
CA THR A 323 26.25 65.55 20.33
C THR A 323 27.72 65.44 20.76
N GLY A 324 28.46 64.46 20.22
CA GLY A 324 29.82 64.11 20.64
C GLY A 324 29.91 63.36 21.98
N ALA A 325 28.77 63.00 22.60
CA ALA A 325 28.74 62.36 23.90
C ALA A 325 29.21 60.89 23.84
N VAL A 326 30.10 60.48 24.76
CA VAL A 326 30.57 59.08 24.84
C VAL A 326 29.43 58.16 25.30
N ALA A 327 29.25 57.04 24.60
CA ALA A 327 28.26 56.02 24.96
C ALA A 327 28.68 55.26 26.22
N THR A 328 27.74 55.06 27.13
CA THR A 328 27.89 54.23 28.35
C THR A 328 26.67 53.33 28.51
N GLY A 329 26.82 52.14 29.11
CA GLY A 329 25.73 51.17 29.25
C GLY A 329 25.33 50.49 27.94
N GLN A 330 24.13 49.91 27.89
CA GLN A 330 23.61 49.27 26.67
C GLN A 330 23.15 50.31 25.64
N ASN A 331 23.64 50.21 24.41
CA ASN A 331 23.30 51.11 23.30
C ASN A 331 22.98 50.32 22.04
N TYR A 332 21.99 50.76 21.26
CA TYR A 332 21.62 50.17 19.97
C TYR A 332 22.14 51.05 18.84
N ILE A 333 23.07 50.53 18.04
CA ILE A 333 23.85 51.28 17.04
C ILE A 333 23.97 50.41 15.79
N ASN A 334 23.62 50.94 14.61
CA ASN A 334 23.70 50.23 13.33
C ASN A 334 23.12 48.79 13.41
N ASP A 335 21.86 48.67 13.83
CA ASP A 335 21.11 47.41 14.02
C ASP A 335 21.65 46.42 15.07
N HIS A 336 22.74 46.74 15.78
CA HIS A 336 23.35 45.89 16.80
C HIS A 336 23.29 46.50 18.21
N TRP A 337 23.10 45.64 19.23
CA TRP A 337 23.24 46.00 20.63
C TRP A 337 24.70 45.87 21.07
N TYR A 338 25.21 46.93 21.70
CA TYR A 338 26.54 47.03 22.30
C TYR A 338 26.42 47.30 23.81
N LEU A 339 27.49 46.98 24.55
CA LEU A 339 27.66 47.40 25.95
C LEU A 339 28.95 48.22 26.08
N PHE A 340 28.85 49.36 26.74
CA PHE A 340 30.00 50.17 27.16
C PHE A 340 30.02 50.26 28.69
N ASP A 341 31.21 50.30 29.30
CA ASP A 341 31.34 50.52 30.75
C ASP A 341 31.06 51.98 31.16
N ASN A 342 31.25 52.30 32.44
CA ASN A 342 31.05 53.64 32.98
C ASN A 342 32.09 54.69 32.52
N LYS A 343 33.18 54.27 31.87
CA LYS A 343 34.14 55.14 31.17
C LYS A 343 33.84 55.23 29.67
N GLY A 344 32.95 54.39 29.15
CA GLY A 344 32.59 54.31 27.74
C GLY A 344 33.46 53.36 26.91
N ALA A 345 34.13 52.38 27.53
CA ALA A 345 34.91 51.36 26.81
C ALA A 345 34.03 50.14 26.45
N MET A 346 34.11 49.69 25.20
CA MET A 346 33.25 48.64 24.66
C MET A 346 33.57 47.24 25.21
N GLN A 347 32.57 46.64 25.84
CA GLN A 347 32.64 45.34 26.51
C GLN A 347 32.38 44.19 25.53
N ARG A 348 32.97 43.02 25.82
CA ARG A 348 32.90 41.79 25.01
C ARG A 348 32.73 40.58 25.92
N GLY A 349 32.44 39.41 25.33
CA GLY A 349 32.30 38.14 26.05
C GLY A 349 30.99 38.04 26.86
N PHE A 350 30.97 37.13 27.83
CA PHE A 350 29.84 36.99 28.75
C PHE A 350 29.75 38.17 29.70
N GLN A 351 28.57 38.80 29.80
CA GLN A 351 28.34 39.99 30.61
C GLN A 351 27.07 39.82 31.45
N SER A 352 27.19 40.05 32.76
CA SER A 352 26.05 40.10 33.68
C SER A 352 25.53 41.52 33.77
N LEU A 353 24.30 41.76 33.32
CA LEU A 353 23.73 43.10 33.23
C LEU A 353 23.07 43.57 34.53
N LYS A 354 23.28 42.85 35.64
CA LYS A 354 22.72 43.18 36.96
C LYS A 354 23.20 44.54 37.48
N ALA A 355 24.43 44.94 37.14
CA ALA A 355 24.97 46.28 37.41
C ALA A 355 24.26 47.41 36.63
N TYR A 356 23.54 47.06 35.56
CA TYR A 356 22.73 47.96 34.71
C TYR A 356 21.22 47.73 34.93
N GLY A 357 20.84 47.25 36.12
CA GLY A 357 19.45 47.05 36.53
C GLY A 357 18.72 45.85 35.92
N GLN A 358 19.40 45.00 35.14
CA GLN A 358 18.77 43.88 34.41
C GLN A 358 19.31 42.53 34.89
N ASP A 359 18.45 41.70 35.50
CA ASP A 359 18.81 40.33 35.87
C ASP A 359 18.88 39.41 34.64
N LYS A 360 19.94 39.55 33.84
CA LYS A 360 20.26 38.67 32.71
C LYS A 360 21.77 38.62 32.47
N THR A 361 22.27 37.42 32.16
CA THR A 361 23.56 37.23 31.49
C THR A 361 23.33 37.27 29.98
N VAL A 362 24.19 37.97 29.25
CA VAL A 362 24.21 38.02 27.79
C VAL A 362 25.62 37.71 27.28
N TYR A 363 25.81 37.59 25.97
CA TYR A 363 27.13 37.46 25.36
C TYR A 363 27.31 38.48 24.23
N TYR A 364 28.45 39.17 24.22
CA TYR A 364 28.88 40.08 23.16
C TYR A 364 30.04 39.46 22.38
N ASN A 365 30.00 39.48 21.05
CA ASN A 365 31.02 38.87 20.19
C ASN A 365 32.32 39.70 20.11
N HIS A 366 33.24 39.33 19.21
CA HIS A 366 34.49 40.06 18.98
C HIS A 366 34.26 41.52 18.54
N ASP A 367 33.23 41.75 17.72
CA ASP A 367 32.86 43.06 17.19
C ASP A 367 32.10 43.93 18.20
N GLY A 368 31.70 43.35 19.35
CA GLY A 368 30.91 43.99 20.40
C GLY A 368 29.40 43.83 20.27
N TRP A 369 28.90 42.97 19.36
CA TRP A 369 27.47 42.72 19.14
C TRP A 369 26.90 41.70 20.12
N MET A 370 25.76 42.02 20.74
CA MET A 370 24.99 41.07 21.56
C MET A 370 24.46 39.93 20.70
N LEU A 371 24.69 38.69 21.11
CA LEU A 371 24.22 37.50 20.39
C LEU A 371 22.85 37.00 20.90
N PHE A 372 22.12 36.36 19.98
CA PHE A 372 20.75 35.87 20.17
C PHE A 372 20.62 34.42 19.64
N GLY A 373 19.66 33.66 20.16
CA GLY A 373 19.41 32.27 19.74
C GLY A 373 20.49 31.28 20.18
N GLN A 374 20.55 30.12 19.52
CA GLN A 374 21.59 29.11 19.78
C GLN A 374 22.93 29.58 19.19
N GLN A 375 23.99 29.53 20.01
CA GLN A 375 25.33 29.98 19.65
C GLN A 375 26.37 28.97 20.10
N ARG A 376 27.43 28.76 19.31
CA ARG A 376 28.55 27.88 19.66
C ARG A 376 29.78 28.68 20.02
N ILE A 377 30.04 28.83 21.31
CA ILE A 377 31.09 29.69 21.90
C ILE A 377 32.13 28.78 22.57
N SER A 378 33.40 28.93 22.20
CA SER A 378 34.52 28.12 22.70
C SER A 378 34.20 26.61 22.71
N GLY A 379 33.74 26.12 21.55
CA GLY A 379 33.35 24.72 21.33
C GLY A 379 31.98 24.30 21.87
N ASN A 380 31.47 25.00 22.89
CA ASN A 380 30.26 24.66 23.65
C ASN A 380 29.02 25.37 23.10
N TRP A 381 27.84 24.75 23.26
CA TRP A 381 26.56 25.33 22.84
C TRP A 381 25.89 26.09 23.97
N TYR A 382 25.43 27.30 23.69
CA TYR A 382 24.61 28.14 24.57
C TYR A 382 23.32 28.51 23.83
N ASN A 383 22.31 29.02 24.54
CA ASN A 383 21.15 29.66 23.94
C ASN A 383 20.88 30.99 24.64
N PHE A 384 20.59 32.01 23.86
CA PHE A 384 20.18 33.34 24.32
C PHE A 384 18.76 33.61 23.81
N ASP A 385 17.90 34.17 24.65
CA ASP A 385 16.55 34.56 24.24
C ASP A 385 16.59 35.51 23.04
N LYS A 386 15.73 35.28 22.05
CA LYS A 386 15.76 35.96 20.74
C LYS A 386 15.38 37.44 20.80
N VAL A 387 14.79 37.92 21.90
CA VAL A 387 14.35 39.31 22.04
C VAL A 387 15.20 40.05 23.06
N THR A 388 15.45 39.44 24.21
CA THR A 388 16.11 40.09 25.36
C THR A 388 17.61 39.80 25.47
N GLY A 389 18.11 38.81 24.73
CA GLY A 389 19.50 38.31 24.81
C GLY A 389 19.80 37.49 26.07
N LYS A 390 18.81 37.25 26.96
CA LYS A 390 19.04 36.52 28.23
C LYS A 390 19.45 35.06 27.97
N MET A 391 20.61 34.68 28.48
CA MET A 391 21.11 33.30 28.42
C MET A 391 20.15 32.33 29.12
N SER A 392 19.88 31.19 28.48
CA SER A 392 19.06 30.11 29.00
C SER A 392 19.85 29.19 29.92
N VAL A 393 19.20 28.73 30.99
CA VAL A 393 19.69 27.70 31.92
C VAL A 393 18.54 26.75 32.27
N GLY A 394 18.85 25.56 32.78
CA GLY A 394 17.87 24.52 33.07
C GLY A 394 17.28 23.87 31.82
N PHE A 395 16.13 23.20 31.97
CA PHE A 395 15.40 22.59 30.87
C PHE A 395 14.81 23.67 29.94
N THR A 396 15.27 23.70 28.70
CA THR A 396 14.86 24.70 27.70
C THR A 396 14.24 24.02 26.49
N ASN A 397 13.03 24.44 26.11
CA ASN A 397 12.40 24.03 24.86
C ASN A 397 12.85 24.94 23.72
N ILE A 398 13.19 24.38 22.56
CA ILE A 398 13.49 25.13 21.33
C ILE A 398 12.41 24.77 20.30
N PRO A 399 11.36 25.62 20.15
CA PRO A 399 10.20 25.31 19.30
C PRO A 399 10.56 25.01 17.85
N ASP A 400 11.41 25.84 17.24
CA ASP A 400 11.84 25.72 15.83
C ASP A 400 12.55 24.39 15.51
N GLN A 401 13.10 23.72 16.53
CA GLN A 401 13.80 22.44 16.42
C GLN A 401 13.00 21.29 17.07
N ASN A 402 11.78 21.56 17.55
CA ASN A 402 10.89 20.63 18.25
C ASN A 402 11.59 19.74 19.29
N LYS A 403 12.50 20.34 20.08
CA LYS A 403 13.32 19.60 21.06
C LYS A 403 13.41 20.34 22.40
N THR A 404 13.43 19.57 23.48
CA THR A 404 13.82 20.05 24.81
C THR A 404 15.24 19.60 25.10
N VAL A 405 16.09 20.54 25.54
CA VAL A 405 17.48 20.29 25.96
C VAL A 405 17.67 20.76 27.41
N TYR A 406 18.86 20.58 27.97
CA TYR A 406 19.23 21.14 29.27
C TYR A 406 20.52 21.96 29.13
N TYR A 407 20.47 23.23 29.53
CA TYR A 407 21.63 24.12 29.66
C TYR A 407 22.04 24.15 31.14
N SER A 408 23.32 23.96 31.44
CA SER A 408 23.73 23.70 32.83
C SER A 408 23.50 24.88 33.77
N GLU A 409 23.02 24.58 34.97
CA GLU A 409 22.90 25.51 36.11
C GLU A 409 24.15 25.47 37.02
N ASP A 410 25.09 24.53 36.79
CA ASP A 410 26.40 24.48 37.44
C ASP A 410 27.24 25.72 37.06
N LYS A 411 27.74 26.46 38.06
CA LYS A 411 28.59 27.65 37.88
C LYS A 411 29.79 27.42 36.96
N ALA A 412 30.42 26.24 37.00
CA ALA A 412 31.59 25.92 36.19
C ALA A 412 31.26 25.65 34.71
N LYS A 413 29.97 25.46 34.38
CA LYS A 413 29.47 25.15 33.04
C LYS A 413 28.25 26.00 32.65
N LEU A 414 28.07 27.15 33.30
CA LEU A 414 26.79 27.87 33.34
C LEU A 414 26.31 28.21 31.92
N GLY A 415 25.10 27.76 31.57
CA GLY A 415 24.50 27.97 30.25
C GLY A 415 24.99 27.03 29.13
N GLN A 416 25.89 26.07 29.42
CA GLN A 416 26.37 25.10 28.42
C GLN A 416 25.35 23.96 28.23
N MET A 417 25.00 23.64 26.97
CA MET A 417 24.12 22.53 26.63
C MET A 417 24.76 21.20 27.03
N GLN A 418 24.03 20.35 27.75
CA GLN A 418 24.51 19.05 28.20
C GLN A 418 24.11 17.92 27.24
N PHE A 419 24.93 16.86 27.22
CA PHE A 419 24.84 15.72 26.31
C PHE A 419 25.04 14.41 27.08
N GLY A 420 24.55 13.30 26.56
CA GLY A 420 24.70 11.97 27.16
C GLY A 420 23.97 11.80 28.49
N TRP A 421 24.48 10.92 29.35
CA TRP A 421 23.97 10.69 30.70
C TRP A 421 24.18 11.90 31.61
N GLN A 422 23.11 12.37 32.25
CA GLN A 422 23.13 13.49 33.19
C GLN A 422 22.24 13.17 34.39
N ASN A 423 22.69 13.53 35.60
CA ASN A 423 21.89 13.43 36.82
C ASN A 423 21.48 14.84 37.25
N ILE A 424 20.18 15.13 37.20
CA ILE A 424 19.60 16.45 37.46
C ILE A 424 18.48 16.25 38.49
N ASN A 425 18.55 16.95 39.64
CA ASN A 425 17.56 16.87 40.71
C ASN A 425 17.20 15.42 41.09
N ASN A 426 18.22 14.62 41.42
CA ASN A 426 18.16 13.17 41.74
C ASN A 426 17.54 12.25 40.66
N ASN A 427 17.25 12.76 39.47
CA ASN A 427 16.75 12.00 38.34
C ASN A 427 17.83 11.84 37.26
N SER A 428 17.99 10.63 36.73
CA SER A 428 18.87 10.38 35.59
C SER A 428 18.13 10.67 34.27
N TYR A 429 18.78 11.36 33.36
CA TYR A 429 18.32 11.67 32.01
C TYR A 429 19.38 11.24 31.00
N TYR A 430 18.96 10.99 29.76
CA TYR A 430 19.89 10.87 28.63
C TYR A 430 19.56 11.92 27.57
N PHE A 431 20.51 12.78 27.28
CA PHE A 431 20.44 13.74 26.19
C PHE A 431 21.18 13.18 24.99
N ASP A 432 20.59 13.33 23.81
CA ASP A 432 21.17 12.87 22.54
C ASP A 432 22.57 13.43 22.33
N LYS A 433 23.57 12.57 22.05
CA LYS A 433 24.99 12.96 21.97
C LYS A 433 25.33 13.93 20.82
N ILE A 434 24.43 14.14 19.86
CA ILE A 434 24.64 15.04 18.71
C ILE A 434 23.78 16.29 18.85
N THR A 435 22.49 16.13 19.15
CA THR A 435 21.49 17.20 19.11
C THR A 435 21.19 17.85 20.47
N GLY A 436 21.63 17.24 21.57
CA GLY A 436 21.32 17.66 22.94
C GLY A 436 19.87 17.40 23.39
N ALA A 437 19.05 16.75 22.56
CA ALA A 437 17.63 16.52 22.85
C ALA A 437 17.42 15.46 23.95
N VAL A 438 16.57 15.74 24.94
CA VAL A 438 16.23 14.76 25.99
C VAL A 438 15.49 13.57 25.40
N GLN A 439 15.96 12.35 25.69
CA GLN A 439 15.31 11.13 25.23
C GLN A 439 14.04 10.82 26.04
N LYS A 440 13.05 10.26 25.35
CA LYS A 440 11.72 9.93 25.87
C LYS A 440 11.29 8.57 25.34
N GLY A 441 10.50 7.84 26.14
CA GLY A 441 10.07 6.48 25.84
C GLY A 441 11.19 5.45 25.98
N GLN A 442 10.99 4.25 25.42
CA GLN A 442 11.97 3.17 25.47
C GLN A 442 13.09 3.41 24.44
N LYS A 443 14.35 3.23 24.85
CA LYS A 443 15.54 3.45 24.00
C LYS A 443 16.59 2.37 24.25
N ASN A 444 17.27 1.92 23.20
CA ASN A 444 18.51 1.17 23.34
C ASN A 444 19.68 2.15 23.30
N ILE A 445 20.55 2.10 24.31
CA ILE A 445 21.74 2.94 24.45
C ILE A 445 22.89 1.99 24.79
N GLU A 446 23.92 1.97 23.96
CA GLU A 446 25.14 1.17 24.17
C GLU A 446 24.82 -0.32 24.43
N GLY A 447 23.86 -0.87 23.67
CA GLY A 447 23.40 -2.26 23.74
C GLY A 447 22.28 -2.51 24.76
N HIS A 448 22.14 -1.65 25.78
CA HIS A 448 21.17 -1.84 26.86
C HIS A 448 19.87 -1.06 26.64
N TRP A 449 18.74 -1.66 27.02
CA TRP A 449 17.43 -1.02 26.94
C TRP A 449 17.10 -0.25 28.22
N TYR A 450 16.67 1.00 28.07
CA TYR A 450 16.22 1.90 29.14
C TYR A 450 14.81 2.42 28.83
N LEU A 451 14.10 2.92 29.85
CA LEU A 451 12.83 3.63 29.70
C LEU A 451 12.95 5.04 30.27
N PHE A 452 12.59 6.04 29.47
CA PHE A 452 12.49 7.44 29.88
C PHE A 452 11.02 7.88 29.87
N ASP A 453 10.63 8.67 30.86
CA ASP A 453 9.28 9.21 30.99
C ASP A 453 8.84 9.97 29.73
N LYS A 454 7.64 9.67 29.21
CA LYS A 454 7.13 10.32 27.98
C LYS A 454 6.93 11.83 28.09
N ASN A 455 6.68 12.36 29.30
CA ASN A 455 6.41 13.77 29.53
C ASN A 455 7.71 14.54 29.79
N ASN A 456 8.52 14.11 30.77
CA ASN A 456 9.71 14.86 31.23
C ASN A 456 11.07 14.21 30.88
N GLY A 457 11.11 12.97 30.40
CA GLY A 457 12.35 12.27 30.03
C GLY A 457 13.14 11.65 31.20
N SER A 458 12.62 11.61 32.42
CA SER A 458 13.34 11.00 33.55
C SER A 458 13.36 9.46 33.46
N MET A 459 14.51 8.85 33.75
CA MET A 459 14.69 7.40 33.63
C MET A 459 13.88 6.62 34.66
N LYS A 460 13.06 5.68 34.19
CA LYS A 460 12.27 4.77 35.03
C LYS A 460 13.08 3.54 35.45
N LYS A 461 12.67 2.94 36.57
CA LYS A 461 13.29 1.76 37.21
C LYS A 461 12.19 0.83 37.75
N GLY A 462 12.54 -0.39 38.15
CA GLY A 462 11.63 -1.38 38.68
C GLY A 462 10.69 -1.99 37.63
N PHE A 463 9.58 -2.58 38.08
CA PHE A 463 8.52 -3.07 37.20
C PHE A 463 7.84 -1.91 36.48
N GLN A 464 7.66 -2.02 35.17
CA GLN A 464 7.02 -1.01 34.33
C GLN A 464 6.02 -1.67 33.38
N ASN A 465 4.79 -1.16 33.35
CA ASN A 465 3.82 -1.47 32.32
C ASN A 465 4.08 -0.56 31.11
N LEU A 466 4.29 -1.14 29.93
CA LEU A 466 4.61 -0.39 28.71
C LEU A 466 3.38 -0.05 27.85
N ALA A 467 2.15 -0.40 28.28
CA ALA A 467 0.93 -0.02 27.56
C ALA A 467 0.80 1.51 27.33
N PRO A 468 1.18 2.40 28.28
CA PRO A 468 1.24 3.86 28.04
C PRO A 468 2.27 4.33 27.00
N TYR A 469 3.09 3.41 26.49
CA TYR A 469 4.10 3.57 25.44
C TYR A 469 3.81 2.67 24.20
N GLY A 470 2.59 2.14 24.09
CA GLY A 470 2.12 1.38 22.92
C GLY A 470 2.54 -0.10 22.88
N GLN A 471 3.00 -0.68 23.99
CA GLN A 471 3.39 -2.10 24.06
C GLN A 471 2.67 -2.80 25.22
N ASP A 472 1.76 -3.74 24.93
CA ASP A 472 1.05 -4.49 25.98
C ASP A 472 1.94 -5.57 26.62
N LYS A 473 2.81 -5.12 27.53
CA LYS A 473 3.67 -5.97 28.36
C LYS A 473 4.09 -5.27 29.65
N THR A 474 4.33 -6.08 30.68
CA THR A 474 5.13 -5.68 31.84
C THR A 474 6.58 -6.05 31.57
N VAL A 475 7.53 -5.19 31.94
CA VAL A 475 8.98 -5.46 31.93
C VAL A 475 9.59 -5.04 33.27
N TYR A 476 10.85 -5.37 33.52
CA TYR A 476 11.59 -4.90 34.70
C TYR A 476 12.90 -4.22 34.31
N TYR A 477 13.14 -3.03 34.86
CA TYR A 477 14.38 -2.28 34.73
C TYR A 477 15.13 -2.30 36.08
N ALA A 478 16.41 -2.66 36.08
CA ALA A 478 17.22 -2.76 37.30
C ALA A 478 17.53 -1.37 37.92
N SER A 479 18.26 -1.35 39.04
CA SER A 479 18.65 -0.12 39.75
C SER A 479 19.51 0.84 38.91
N ASN A 480 20.27 0.31 37.94
CA ASN A 480 21.02 1.06 36.93
C ASN A 480 20.15 1.52 35.73
N GLY A 481 18.86 1.19 35.70
CA GLY A 481 17.92 1.51 34.63
C GLY A 481 17.87 0.52 33.46
N GLN A 482 18.66 -0.56 33.46
CA GLN A 482 18.73 -1.50 32.35
C GLN A 482 17.62 -2.56 32.41
N MET A 483 16.95 -2.81 31.28
CA MET A 483 15.91 -3.83 31.15
C MET A 483 16.50 -5.22 31.35
N GLN A 484 15.81 -6.06 32.13
CA GLN A 484 16.25 -7.42 32.46
C GLN A 484 15.56 -8.47 31.58
N PHE A 485 16.24 -9.60 31.42
CA PHE A 485 15.87 -10.71 30.53
C PHE A 485 16.13 -12.05 31.24
N GLY A 486 15.43 -13.11 30.81
CA GLY A 486 15.56 -14.46 31.38
C GLY A 486 14.95 -14.60 32.78
N VAL A 487 15.41 -15.61 33.52
CA VAL A 487 15.01 -15.81 34.93
C VAL A 487 15.67 -14.76 35.81
N GLN A 488 14.89 -14.09 36.65
CA GLN A 488 15.35 -13.04 37.55
C GLN A 488 14.73 -13.22 38.94
N THR A 489 15.53 -13.05 40.00
CA THR A 489 15.05 -13.08 41.38
C THR A 489 14.92 -11.66 41.91
N ILE A 490 13.69 -11.22 42.17
CA ILE A 490 13.36 -9.86 42.60
C ILE A 490 12.56 -9.96 43.90
N ASN A 491 13.08 -9.38 44.98
CA ASN A 491 12.49 -9.43 46.33
C ASN A 491 12.12 -10.87 46.75
N GLY A 492 13.07 -11.80 46.64
CA GLY A 492 12.91 -13.22 46.97
C GLY A 492 12.04 -14.05 46.00
N ASN A 493 11.32 -13.40 45.09
CA ASN A 493 10.42 -14.06 44.14
C ASN A 493 11.12 -14.25 42.78
N ARG A 494 10.90 -15.39 42.11
CA ARG A 494 11.42 -15.63 40.76
C ARG A 494 10.41 -15.19 39.70
N TYR A 495 10.89 -14.50 38.68
CA TYR A 495 10.16 -14.06 37.50
C TYR A 495 10.90 -14.57 36.25
N TYR A 496 10.19 -14.68 35.14
CA TYR A 496 10.81 -14.87 33.82
C TYR A 496 10.42 -13.70 32.92
N PHE A 497 11.42 -13.08 32.30
CA PHE A 497 11.26 -12.09 31.24
C PHE A 497 11.74 -12.70 29.92
N ASP A 498 10.93 -12.64 28.87
CA ASP A 498 11.29 -13.17 27.56
C ASP A 498 12.63 -12.62 27.07
N LYS A 499 13.50 -13.52 26.59
CA LYS A 499 14.89 -13.24 26.24
C LYS A 499 15.05 -12.26 25.07
N VAL A 500 14.01 -12.05 24.25
CA VAL A 500 14.05 -11.15 23.10
C VAL A 500 13.35 -9.82 23.39
N THR A 501 12.16 -9.88 23.99
CA THR A 501 11.27 -8.72 24.15
C THR A 501 11.29 -8.08 25.53
N GLY A 502 11.86 -8.75 26.54
CA GLY A 502 11.81 -8.36 27.95
C GLY A 502 10.45 -8.55 28.63
N SER A 503 9.48 -9.17 27.93
CA SER A 503 8.10 -9.32 28.42
C SER A 503 8.03 -10.30 29.59
N MET A 504 7.45 -9.87 30.71
CA MET A 504 7.23 -10.72 31.88
C MET A 504 6.21 -11.82 31.59
N SER A 505 6.59 -13.08 31.77
CA SER A 505 5.69 -14.23 31.63
C SER A 505 4.59 -14.23 32.69
N LYS A 506 3.41 -14.71 32.27
CA LYS A 506 2.22 -14.95 33.09
C LYS A 506 1.51 -16.19 32.58
N GLY A 507 0.74 -16.85 33.44
CA GLY A 507 0.11 -18.13 33.12
C GLY A 507 1.13 -19.25 32.93
N LEU A 508 0.75 -20.25 32.12
CA LEU A 508 1.58 -21.42 31.85
C LEU A 508 2.56 -21.18 30.70
N VAL A 509 3.83 -21.50 30.93
CA VAL A 509 4.95 -21.34 29.99
C VAL A 509 5.52 -22.71 29.65
N TYR A 510 5.65 -23.01 28.36
CA TYR A 510 6.34 -24.21 27.86
C TYR A 510 7.80 -23.89 27.52
N ASN A 511 8.73 -24.66 28.09
CA ASN A 511 10.15 -24.59 27.77
C ASN A 511 10.50 -25.63 26.70
N LYS A 512 10.67 -25.18 25.44
CA LYS A 512 10.89 -26.08 24.29
C LYS A 512 12.18 -26.91 24.38
N ASP A 513 13.23 -26.37 24.99
CA ASP A 513 14.56 -27.00 25.10
C ASP A 513 14.54 -28.22 26.04
N SER A 514 13.94 -28.07 27.23
CA SER A 514 13.85 -29.12 28.26
C SER A 514 12.55 -29.93 28.20
N LYS A 515 11.58 -29.45 27.41
CA LYS A 515 10.19 -29.93 27.27
C LYS A 515 9.37 -29.88 28.57
N THR A 516 9.69 -29.01 29.52
CA THR A 516 8.93 -28.85 30.76
C THR A 516 7.89 -27.73 30.69
N LEU A 517 6.93 -27.76 31.61
CA LEU A 517 6.00 -26.66 31.86
C LEU A 517 6.38 -25.93 33.15
N GLN A 518 6.25 -24.61 33.17
CA GLN A 518 6.41 -23.75 34.35
C GLN A 518 5.20 -22.83 34.44
N TYR A 519 4.74 -22.50 35.65
CA TYR A 519 3.62 -21.57 35.82
C TYR A 519 4.07 -20.27 36.50
N PHE A 520 3.59 -19.14 36.00
CA PHE A 520 3.81 -17.81 36.55
C PHE A 520 2.46 -17.17 36.86
N THR A 521 2.32 -16.54 38.02
CA THR A 521 1.05 -15.91 38.45
C THR A 521 0.72 -14.66 37.61
N ASN A 522 -0.46 -14.06 37.82
CA ASN A 522 -0.88 -12.83 37.12
C ASN A 522 0.01 -11.61 37.42
N ASP A 523 0.70 -11.61 38.57
CA ASP A 523 1.77 -10.69 38.95
C ASP A 523 3.18 -11.18 38.58
N GLY A 524 3.31 -12.34 37.90
CA GLY A 524 4.53 -12.82 37.26
C GLY A 524 5.44 -13.74 38.10
N LYS A 525 5.03 -14.12 39.31
CA LYS A 525 5.82 -14.95 40.22
C LYS A 525 5.76 -16.42 39.82
N GLN A 526 6.91 -17.09 39.77
CA GLN A 526 7.00 -18.51 39.45
C GLN A 526 6.41 -19.37 40.58
N ALA A 527 5.51 -20.30 40.22
CA ALA A 527 5.00 -21.30 41.15
C ALA A 527 6.09 -22.33 41.51
N ILE A 528 6.17 -22.66 42.80
CA ILE A 528 7.10 -23.63 43.38
C ILE A 528 6.38 -24.43 44.47
N GLY A 529 6.76 -25.70 44.65
CA GLY A 529 6.09 -26.59 45.61
C GLY A 529 4.64 -26.88 45.22
N LYS A 530 3.78 -27.12 46.21
CA LYS A 530 2.35 -27.34 46.01
C LYS A 530 1.64 -26.00 45.77
N PHE A 531 1.05 -25.83 44.59
CA PHE A 531 0.40 -24.58 44.15
C PHE A 531 -1.00 -24.85 43.58
N VAL A 532 -1.93 -23.92 43.75
CA VAL A 532 -3.33 -24.08 43.30
C VAL A 532 -3.61 -23.18 42.10
N ILE A 533 -4.14 -23.77 41.03
CA ILE A 533 -4.52 -23.09 39.77
C ILE A 533 -5.95 -23.52 39.42
N GLY A 534 -6.87 -22.57 39.25
CA GLY A 534 -8.27 -22.87 38.92
C GLY A 534 -8.97 -23.84 39.89
N GLY A 535 -8.61 -23.78 41.19
CA GLY A 535 -9.12 -24.69 42.23
C GLY A 535 -8.48 -26.09 42.26
N LYS A 536 -7.68 -26.47 41.26
CA LYS A 536 -6.92 -27.73 41.23
C LYS A 536 -5.52 -27.53 41.83
N SER A 537 -5.01 -28.53 42.55
CA SER A 537 -3.66 -28.51 43.13
C SER A 537 -2.66 -29.20 42.21
N TYR A 538 -1.52 -28.55 41.98
CA TYR A 538 -0.40 -29.06 41.18
C TYR A 538 0.88 -28.98 42.01
N ASN A 539 1.86 -29.83 41.68
CA ASN A 539 3.18 -29.81 42.31
C ASN A 539 4.20 -29.29 41.30
N PHE A 540 5.00 -28.32 41.72
CA PHE A 540 6.14 -27.78 40.97
C PHE A 540 7.43 -28.04 41.75
N ASP A 541 8.50 -28.41 41.05
CA ASP A 541 9.83 -28.61 41.63
C ASP A 541 10.30 -27.31 42.34
N PRO A 542 10.60 -27.32 43.65
CA PRO A 542 11.03 -26.12 44.37
C PRO A 542 12.33 -25.48 43.86
N LYS A 543 13.19 -26.23 43.16
CA LYS A 543 14.47 -25.74 42.61
C LYS A 543 14.31 -25.18 41.20
N THR A 544 13.58 -25.87 40.33
CA THR A 544 13.46 -25.46 38.92
C THR A 544 12.17 -24.68 38.61
N GLY A 545 11.10 -24.90 39.37
CA GLY A 545 9.73 -24.45 39.10
C GLY A 545 9.06 -25.17 37.93
N ASN A 546 9.55 -26.36 37.57
CA ASN A 546 8.95 -27.25 36.57
C ASN A 546 7.77 -28.04 37.17
N LEU A 547 6.70 -28.21 36.41
CA LEU A 547 5.54 -29.03 36.77
C LEU A 547 5.96 -30.51 36.94
N LEU A 548 5.51 -31.12 38.03
CA LEU A 548 5.70 -32.54 38.33
C LEU A 548 4.39 -33.30 38.06
N ALA A 549 4.31 -33.96 36.90
CA ALA A 549 3.11 -34.66 36.44
C ALA A 549 3.40 -35.71 35.35
N SER A 550 2.46 -36.64 35.20
CA SER A 550 2.41 -37.67 34.15
C SER A 550 0.94 -37.93 33.77
N GLY A 551 0.67 -38.29 32.52
CA GLY A 551 -0.68 -38.37 31.95
C GLY A 551 -1.18 -37.06 31.34
N GLU A 552 -2.47 -36.98 30.99
CA GLU A 552 -3.09 -35.74 30.49
C GLU A 552 -3.39 -34.80 31.66
N VAL A 553 -2.82 -33.60 31.62
CA VAL A 553 -3.13 -32.51 32.56
C VAL A 553 -3.89 -31.40 31.83
N ASP A 554 -4.82 -30.78 32.55
CA ASP A 554 -5.55 -29.58 32.16
C ASP A 554 -5.17 -28.49 33.16
N ILE A 555 -4.55 -27.41 32.68
CA ILE A 555 -4.12 -26.26 33.48
C ILE A 555 -4.56 -24.99 32.74
N ASP A 556 -5.35 -24.17 33.40
CA ASP A 556 -5.83 -22.88 32.86
C ASP A 556 -6.53 -23.04 31.49
N GLY A 557 -7.29 -24.13 31.31
CA GLY A 557 -7.98 -24.51 30.08
C GLY A 557 -7.09 -25.13 28.99
N ASN A 558 -5.76 -25.14 29.19
CA ASN A 558 -4.79 -25.67 28.25
C ASN A 558 -4.43 -27.12 28.62
N LYS A 559 -4.56 -28.05 27.68
CA LYS A 559 -4.35 -29.49 27.91
C LYS A 559 -3.02 -29.98 27.34
N TYR A 560 -2.32 -30.81 28.10
CA TYR A 560 -0.99 -31.33 27.78
C TYR A 560 -0.89 -32.80 28.16
N LEU A 561 -0.20 -33.61 27.36
CA LEU A 561 0.20 -34.96 27.75
C LEU A 561 1.63 -34.91 28.28
N LEU A 562 1.85 -35.34 29.52
CA LEU A 562 3.18 -35.46 30.11
C LEU A 562 3.56 -36.91 30.34
N LYS A 563 4.86 -37.18 30.23
CA LYS A 563 5.52 -38.39 30.69
C LYS A 563 6.84 -37.97 31.33
N ASP A 564 7.14 -38.47 32.52
CA ASP A 564 8.38 -38.19 33.26
C ASP A 564 8.66 -36.67 33.39
N ASN A 565 7.61 -35.90 33.71
CA ASN A 565 7.59 -34.43 33.81
C ASN A 565 7.88 -33.66 32.51
N LYS A 566 7.89 -34.33 31.35
CA LYS A 566 8.11 -33.74 30.02
C LYS A 566 6.87 -33.84 29.14
N VAL A 567 6.56 -32.75 28.44
CA VAL A 567 5.46 -32.69 27.47
C VAL A 567 5.76 -33.55 26.25
N GLN A 568 4.80 -34.37 25.87
CA GLN A 568 4.80 -35.17 24.64
C GLN A 568 4.22 -34.33 23.49
N LEU A 569 4.85 -34.41 22.31
CA LEU A 569 4.53 -33.59 21.14
C LEU A 569 4.10 -34.48 19.96
N GLY A 570 3.55 -33.87 18.92
CA GLY A 570 3.15 -34.55 17.70
C GLY A 570 1.91 -35.42 17.87
N PHE A 571 1.75 -36.40 16.99
CA PHE A 571 0.67 -37.38 17.06
C PHE A 571 0.92 -38.38 18.19
N GLN A 572 -0.05 -38.54 19.08
CA GLN A 572 0.02 -39.39 20.27
C GLN A 572 -1.19 -40.31 20.33
N SER A 573 -0.96 -41.62 20.45
CA SER A 573 -2.01 -42.62 20.61
C SER A 573 -2.22 -42.93 22.09
N VAL A 574 -3.43 -42.68 22.60
CA VAL A 574 -3.80 -42.97 23.99
C VAL A 574 -5.10 -43.75 23.99
N ASN A 575 -5.07 -44.98 24.50
CA ASN A 575 -6.20 -45.92 24.54
C ASN A 575 -6.87 -46.10 23.16
N GLY A 576 -6.06 -46.30 22.12
CA GLY A 576 -6.51 -46.49 20.73
C GLY A 576 -7.01 -45.21 20.02
N LYS A 577 -7.06 -44.07 20.71
CA LYS A 577 -7.46 -42.78 20.13
C LYS A 577 -6.24 -41.93 19.83
N ILE A 578 -6.19 -41.38 18.62
CA ILE A 578 -5.12 -40.48 18.17
C ILE A 578 -5.48 -39.04 18.55
N TYR A 579 -4.53 -38.33 19.13
CA TYR A 579 -4.55 -36.91 19.43
C TYR A 579 -3.31 -36.24 18.82
N TYR A 580 -3.31 -34.92 18.68
CA TYR A 580 -2.11 -34.17 18.31
C TYR A 580 -1.81 -33.09 19.36
N TYR A 581 -0.55 -33.00 19.78
CA TYR A 581 -0.02 -32.00 20.70
C TYR A 581 0.97 -31.12 19.95
N ASP A 582 0.74 -29.80 19.94
CA ASP A 582 1.45 -28.87 19.06
C ASP A 582 2.98 -28.84 19.30
N ASP A 583 3.76 -28.95 18.23
CA ASP A 583 5.22 -29.10 18.28
C ASP A 583 5.97 -27.82 18.72
N ASN A 584 5.27 -26.70 18.96
CA ASN A 584 5.84 -25.43 19.43
C ASN A 584 5.44 -25.10 20.87
N ASN A 585 4.17 -25.30 21.24
CA ASN A 585 3.65 -24.92 22.55
C ASN A 585 3.20 -26.11 23.43
N GLY A 586 3.15 -27.34 22.89
CA GLY A 586 2.82 -28.57 23.60
C GLY A 586 1.32 -28.84 23.84
N GLN A 587 0.43 -27.96 23.37
CA GLN A 587 -1.00 -28.03 23.68
C GLN A 587 -1.74 -29.02 22.77
N LYS A 588 -2.66 -29.79 23.38
CA LYS A 588 -3.63 -30.63 22.70
C LYS A 588 -4.45 -29.80 21.73
N GLN A 589 -4.52 -30.22 20.47
CA GLN A 589 -5.24 -29.48 19.43
C GLN A 589 -6.68 -29.97 19.23
N PHE A 590 -7.53 -29.03 18.84
CA PHE A 590 -8.97 -29.19 18.60
C PHE A 590 -9.35 -28.51 17.28
N GLY A 591 -10.39 -29.01 16.60
CA GLY A 591 -10.86 -28.48 15.33
C GLY A 591 -9.97 -28.81 14.14
N GLN A 592 -10.21 -28.12 13.01
CA GLN A 592 -9.42 -28.29 11.78
C GLN A 592 -8.04 -27.62 11.95
N LYS A 593 -6.96 -28.35 11.64
CA LYS A 593 -5.56 -27.89 11.83
C LYS A 593 -4.69 -28.26 10.63
N TYR A 594 -3.72 -27.41 10.32
CA TYR A 594 -2.73 -27.65 9.27
C TYR A 594 -1.40 -28.03 9.91
N ILE A 595 -0.93 -29.25 9.64
CA ILE A 595 0.22 -29.89 10.30
C ILE A 595 1.03 -30.58 9.20
N ASN A 596 2.34 -30.32 9.13
CA ASN A 596 3.27 -30.97 8.20
C ASN A 596 2.74 -31.07 6.76
N ASN A 597 2.33 -29.92 6.19
CA ASN A 597 1.77 -29.76 4.84
C ASN A 597 0.37 -30.38 4.59
N HIS A 598 -0.27 -31.01 5.59
CA HIS A 598 -1.58 -31.64 5.47
C HIS A 598 -2.62 -31.05 6.45
N TRP A 599 -3.90 -31.10 6.06
CA TRP A 599 -5.01 -30.72 6.94
C TRP A 599 -5.56 -31.93 7.69
N TYR A 600 -5.75 -31.78 8.99
CA TYR A 600 -6.34 -32.75 9.91
C TYR A 600 -7.60 -32.16 10.56
N LEU A 601 -8.44 -33.00 11.17
CA LEU A 601 -9.56 -32.59 12.02
C LEU A 601 -9.46 -33.32 13.36
N PHE A 602 -9.60 -32.58 14.45
CA PHE A 602 -9.69 -33.10 15.80
C PHE A 602 -11.04 -32.70 16.38
N ASP A 603 -11.72 -33.61 17.09
CA ASP A 603 -13.01 -33.33 17.70
C ASP A 603 -12.94 -32.10 18.61
N LYS A 604 -13.93 -31.22 18.51
CA LYS A 604 -13.96 -29.92 19.20
C LYS A 604 -13.97 -30.02 20.73
N ASN A 605 -14.42 -31.13 21.30
CA ASN A 605 -14.57 -31.31 22.75
C ASN A 605 -13.45 -32.18 23.36
N SER A 606 -13.09 -33.27 22.67
CA SER A 606 -12.16 -34.30 23.16
C SER A 606 -10.78 -34.25 22.52
N GLY A 607 -10.62 -33.62 21.36
CA GLY A 607 -9.38 -33.56 20.59
C GLY A 607 -9.05 -34.84 19.82
N VAL A 608 -9.96 -35.83 19.76
CA VAL A 608 -9.74 -37.09 19.03
C VAL A 608 -9.70 -36.82 17.53
N MET A 609 -8.67 -37.31 16.84
CA MET A 609 -8.53 -37.18 15.38
C MET A 609 -9.72 -37.84 14.65
N GLN A 610 -10.29 -37.12 13.69
CA GLN A 610 -11.45 -37.53 12.90
C GLN A 610 -11.04 -38.00 11.51
N THR A 611 -11.75 -39.00 10.99
CA THR A 611 -11.56 -39.58 9.65
C THR A 611 -12.92 -39.73 8.95
N GLY A 612 -12.93 -40.15 7.68
CA GLY A 612 -14.13 -40.30 6.87
C GLY A 612 -14.73 -38.98 6.38
N PHE A 613 -16.00 -39.02 5.96
CA PHE A 613 -16.75 -37.81 5.61
C PHE A 613 -17.15 -37.05 6.87
N GLN A 614 -16.83 -35.76 6.91
CA GLN A 614 -17.02 -34.89 8.07
C GLN A 614 -17.75 -33.62 7.65
N ASN A 615 -18.82 -33.25 8.37
CA ASN A 615 -19.53 -31.98 8.18
C ASN A 615 -18.95 -30.93 9.12
N LEU A 616 -18.30 -29.91 8.58
CA LEU A 616 -17.54 -28.93 9.35
C LEU A 616 -18.39 -27.76 9.86
N THR A 617 -19.72 -27.81 9.70
CA THR A 617 -20.64 -26.77 10.19
C THR A 617 -20.51 -26.58 11.70
N ALA A 618 -20.33 -27.68 12.45
CA ALA A 618 -20.09 -27.68 13.90
C ALA A 618 -18.74 -27.04 14.33
N TYR A 619 -17.89 -26.69 13.35
CA TYR A 619 -16.58 -26.03 13.47
C TYR A 619 -16.57 -24.67 12.74
N GLY A 620 -17.74 -24.11 12.42
CA GLY A 620 -17.89 -22.79 11.79
C GLY A 620 -17.65 -22.74 10.28
N GLN A 621 -17.61 -23.88 9.58
CA GLN A 621 -17.39 -23.93 8.13
C GLN A 621 -18.51 -24.68 7.41
N ASN A 622 -19.26 -24.01 6.53
CA ASN A 622 -20.32 -24.63 5.72
C ASN A 622 -19.72 -25.48 4.58
N LYS A 623 -19.12 -26.63 4.92
CA LYS A 623 -18.61 -27.63 3.97
C LYS A 623 -18.65 -29.04 4.55
N VAL A 624 -18.82 -30.03 3.68
CA VAL A 624 -18.41 -31.42 3.93
C VAL A 624 -17.01 -31.59 3.35
N ALA A 625 -16.13 -32.29 4.08
CA ALA A 625 -14.80 -32.68 3.62
C ALA A 625 -14.56 -34.17 3.93
N TYR A 626 -13.68 -34.83 3.19
CA TYR A 626 -13.26 -36.20 3.47
C TYR A 626 -11.83 -36.25 4.02
N TYR A 627 -11.66 -36.99 5.10
CA TYR A 627 -10.39 -37.27 5.75
C TYR A 627 -10.03 -38.74 5.59
N ALA A 628 -8.87 -39.04 4.99
CA ALA A 628 -8.40 -40.40 4.81
C ALA A 628 -8.13 -41.11 6.16
N PRO A 629 -7.98 -42.45 6.20
CA PRO A 629 -7.72 -43.18 7.45
C PRO A 629 -6.49 -42.72 8.24
N ASN A 630 -5.50 -42.12 7.57
CA ASN A 630 -4.33 -41.49 8.19
C ASN A 630 -4.59 -40.07 8.75
N GLY A 631 -5.84 -39.61 8.77
CA GLY A 631 -6.27 -38.29 9.24
C GLY A 631 -6.14 -37.14 8.24
N GLN A 632 -5.68 -37.38 7.00
CA GLN A 632 -5.40 -36.30 6.03
C GLN A 632 -6.60 -35.94 5.15
N MET A 633 -6.98 -34.67 5.14
CA MET A 633 -8.03 -34.13 4.27
C MET A 633 -7.66 -34.31 2.79
N GLN A 634 -8.63 -34.74 1.99
CA GLN A 634 -8.45 -35.01 0.57
C GLN A 634 -8.88 -33.84 -0.32
N PHE A 635 -8.21 -33.73 -1.46
CA PHE A 635 -8.35 -32.66 -2.44
C PHE A 635 -8.44 -33.26 -3.84
N GLY A 636 -9.15 -32.59 -4.76
CA GLY A 636 -9.31 -33.07 -6.13
C GLY A 636 -10.30 -34.23 -6.25
N GLN A 637 -10.25 -34.93 -7.38
CA GLN A 637 -11.08 -36.10 -7.64
C GLN A 637 -10.51 -37.32 -6.90
N LYS A 638 -11.36 -38.10 -6.21
CA LYS A 638 -10.97 -39.29 -5.44
C LYS A 638 -11.98 -40.42 -5.57
N TYR A 639 -11.50 -41.65 -5.62
CA TYR A 639 -12.31 -42.86 -5.55
C TYR A 639 -12.33 -43.35 -4.11
N ILE A 640 -13.52 -43.46 -3.51
CA ILE A 640 -13.75 -43.77 -2.09
C ILE A 640 -14.96 -44.69 -2.02
N ASN A 641 -14.85 -45.85 -1.38
CA ASN A 641 -15.94 -46.81 -1.16
C ASN A 641 -16.79 -47.05 -2.44
N ASN A 642 -16.13 -47.43 -3.54
CA ASN A 642 -16.71 -47.68 -4.87
C ASN A 642 -17.40 -46.50 -5.57
N HIS A 643 -17.23 -45.26 -5.10
CA HIS A 643 -17.74 -44.06 -5.76
C HIS A 643 -16.67 -43.01 -5.98
N TRP A 644 -16.77 -42.28 -7.09
CA TRP A 644 -15.96 -41.09 -7.35
C TRP A 644 -16.58 -39.86 -6.69
N TYR A 645 -15.77 -39.08 -5.98
CA TYR A 645 -16.11 -37.79 -5.38
C TYR A 645 -15.17 -36.71 -5.92
N LEU A 646 -15.55 -35.45 -5.77
CA LEU A 646 -14.72 -34.28 -6.07
C LEU A 646 -14.63 -33.38 -4.85
N PHE A 647 -13.43 -33.01 -4.45
CA PHE A 647 -13.15 -32.02 -3.40
C PHE A 647 -12.47 -30.81 -4.04
N ASP A 648 -12.85 -29.61 -3.61
CA ASP A 648 -12.19 -28.37 -4.03
C ASP A 648 -10.68 -28.42 -3.73
N LYS A 649 -9.87 -27.87 -4.64
CA LYS A 649 -8.40 -27.93 -4.59
C LYS A 649 -7.78 -27.11 -3.45
N VAL A 650 -8.48 -26.11 -2.92
CA VAL A 650 -7.93 -25.19 -1.91
C VAL A 650 -8.55 -25.45 -0.53
N THR A 651 -9.85 -25.68 -0.48
CA THR A 651 -10.64 -25.75 0.77
C THR A 651 -10.97 -27.18 1.21
N GLY A 652 -10.82 -28.18 0.33
CA GLY A 652 -11.27 -29.56 0.56
C GLY A 652 -12.79 -29.74 0.59
N ALA A 653 -13.57 -28.71 0.20
CA ALA A 653 -15.03 -28.78 0.20
C ALA A 653 -15.55 -29.72 -0.90
N MET A 654 -16.34 -30.72 -0.52
CA MET A 654 -17.01 -31.65 -1.43
C MET A 654 -17.90 -30.90 -2.43
N GLN A 655 -17.81 -31.28 -3.71
CA GLN A 655 -18.49 -30.64 -4.82
C GLN A 655 -19.66 -31.48 -5.33
N THR A 656 -20.74 -30.82 -5.73
CA THR A 656 -22.00 -31.43 -6.21
C THR A 656 -22.54 -30.67 -7.41
N GLY A 657 -23.40 -31.32 -8.20
CA GLY A 657 -23.93 -30.81 -9.47
C GLY A 657 -22.97 -31.03 -10.66
N PHE A 658 -23.25 -30.35 -11.77
CA PHE A 658 -22.37 -30.35 -12.95
C PHE A 658 -21.02 -29.72 -12.64
N ARG A 659 -19.93 -30.36 -13.07
CA ARG A 659 -18.56 -29.86 -12.91
C ARG A 659 -17.73 -30.14 -14.17
N ASN A 660 -17.18 -29.08 -14.76
CA ASN A 660 -16.10 -29.16 -15.72
C ASN A 660 -14.78 -29.40 -14.95
N LEU A 661 -14.03 -30.44 -15.34
CA LEU A 661 -12.83 -30.89 -14.64
C LEU A 661 -11.52 -30.36 -15.24
N SER A 662 -11.57 -29.36 -16.14
CA SER A 662 -10.38 -28.73 -16.73
C SER A 662 -9.43 -28.18 -15.68
N ALA A 663 -9.96 -27.48 -14.67
CA ALA A 663 -9.22 -27.02 -13.48
C ALA A 663 -8.59 -28.16 -12.65
N TYR A 664 -9.02 -29.40 -12.87
CA TYR A 664 -8.50 -30.63 -12.25
C TYR A 664 -7.64 -31.47 -13.21
N GLY A 665 -7.30 -30.95 -14.40
CA GLY A 665 -6.43 -31.60 -15.38
C GLY A 665 -7.15 -32.59 -16.32
N GLN A 666 -8.49 -32.57 -16.38
CA GLN A 666 -9.27 -33.48 -17.22
C GLN A 666 -10.27 -32.70 -18.09
N ASN A 667 -10.13 -32.75 -19.42
CA ASN A 667 -11.04 -32.05 -20.33
C ASN A 667 -12.39 -32.79 -20.50
N LYS A 668 -13.19 -32.81 -19.43
CA LYS A 668 -14.56 -33.37 -19.42
C LYS A 668 -15.48 -32.61 -18.47
N THR A 669 -16.76 -32.62 -18.79
CA THR A 669 -17.82 -32.27 -17.83
C THR A 669 -18.43 -33.55 -17.27
N VAL A 670 -18.64 -33.61 -15.96
CA VAL A 670 -19.29 -34.72 -15.25
C VAL A 670 -20.39 -34.17 -14.35
N TYR A 671 -21.22 -35.05 -13.77
CA TYR A 671 -22.21 -34.67 -12.76
C TYR A 671 -21.99 -35.45 -11.46
N TYR A 672 -22.01 -34.72 -10.33
CA TYR A 672 -21.98 -35.27 -8.98
C TYR A 672 -23.36 -35.10 -8.33
N ALA A 673 -23.92 -36.16 -7.76
CA ALA A 673 -25.19 -36.10 -7.04
C ALA A 673 -25.09 -35.30 -5.73
N SER A 674 -26.22 -35.07 -5.06
CA SER A 674 -26.28 -34.32 -3.78
C SER A 674 -25.47 -34.96 -2.65
N ASN A 675 -25.28 -36.28 -2.69
CA ASN A 675 -24.40 -37.04 -1.79
C ASN A 675 -22.91 -36.97 -2.18
N GLY A 676 -22.55 -36.23 -3.23
CA GLY A 676 -21.17 -36.08 -3.72
C GLY A 676 -20.69 -37.17 -4.69
N GLN A 677 -21.51 -38.15 -5.06
CA GLN A 677 -21.12 -39.28 -5.91
C GLN A 677 -21.26 -38.95 -7.42
N MET A 678 -20.22 -39.22 -8.20
CA MET A 678 -20.24 -39.07 -9.67
C MET A 678 -21.27 -40.02 -10.27
N GLN A 679 -22.07 -39.52 -11.22
CA GLN A 679 -23.10 -40.28 -11.90
C GLN A 679 -22.64 -40.79 -13.27
N PHE A 680 -23.23 -41.90 -13.69
CA PHE A 680 -22.90 -42.65 -14.90
C PHE A 680 -24.20 -43.07 -15.61
N GLY A 681 -24.12 -43.37 -16.90
CA GLY A 681 -25.28 -43.79 -17.68
C GLY A 681 -26.27 -42.65 -17.96
N GLN A 682 -27.51 -43.03 -18.28
CA GLN A 682 -28.59 -42.06 -18.53
C GLN A 682 -29.19 -41.60 -17.20
N GLN A 683 -29.34 -40.29 -17.03
CA GLN A 683 -29.74 -39.67 -15.76
C GLN A 683 -30.79 -38.59 -15.99
N ASN A 684 -31.85 -38.56 -15.17
CA ASN A 684 -32.83 -37.48 -15.16
C ASN A 684 -32.47 -36.49 -14.04
N ILE A 685 -32.07 -35.27 -14.44
CA ILE A 685 -31.62 -34.22 -13.54
C ILE A 685 -32.54 -33.01 -13.75
N ASN A 686 -33.32 -32.67 -12.73
CA ASN A 686 -34.30 -31.57 -12.74
C ASN A 686 -35.24 -31.59 -13.96
N GLY A 687 -35.82 -32.77 -14.23
CA GLY A 687 -36.79 -32.99 -15.31
C GLY A 687 -36.18 -33.10 -16.71
N ARG A 688 -34.85 -33.10 -16.84
CA ARG A 688 -34.15 -33.21 -18.12
C ARG A 688 -33.22 -34.41 -18.15
N TRP A 689 -33.21 -35.10 -19.28
CA TRP A 689 -32.37 -36.28 -19.48
C TRP A 689 -30.98 -35.91 -19.99
N TYR A 690 -29.96 -36.51 -19.37
CA TYR A 690 -28.54 -36.40 -19.70
C TYR A 690 -27.95 -37.80 -19.88
N LEU A 691 -26.82 -37.92 -20.60
CA LEU A 691 -26.04 -39.16 -20.68
C LEU A 691 -24.62 -38.89 -20.20
N PHE A 692 -24.12 -39.76 -19.31
CA PHE A 692 -22.74 -39.78 -18.86
C PHE A 692 -22.11 -41.12 -19.24
N ASP A 693 -20.89 -41.08 -19.80
CA ASP A 693 -20.16 -42.29 -20.16
C ASP A 693 -20.00 -43.24 -18.96
N LYS A 694 -20.19 -44.54 -19.21
CA LYS A 694 -20.23 -45.60 -18.18
C LYS A 694 -18.93 -45.77 -17.40
N VAL A 695 -17.78 -45.39 -17.96
CA VAL A 695 -16.46 -45.61 -17.34
C VAL A 695 -15.88 -44.31 -16.78
N THR A 696 -15.96 -43.22 -17.55
CA THR A 696 -15.29 -41.95 -17.24
C THR A 696 -16.19 -40.91 -16.57
N GLY A 697 -17.52 -41.10 -16.59
CA GLY A 697 -18.52 -40.12 -16.14
C GLY A 697 -18.68 -38.90 -17.06
N THR A 698 -18.05 -38.92 -18.25
CA THR A 698 -18.05 -37.79 -19.18
C THR A 698 -19.44 -37.57 -19.78
N MET A 699 -20.00 -36.37 -19.64
CA MET A 699 -21.26 -35.96 -20.27
C MET A 699 -21.15 -36.06 -21.79
N GLN A 700 -22.05 -36.81 -22.42
CA GLN A 700 -22.09 -37.04 -23.85
C GLN A 700 -23.03 -36.06 -24.56
N THR A 701 -22.77 -35.77 -25.84
CA THR A 701 -23.59 -34.89 -26.69
C THR A 701 -23.61 -35.44 -28.13
N GLY A 702 -24.50 -34.91 -28.98
CA GLY A 702 -24.67 -35.36 -30.37
C GLY A 702 -25.70 -36.49 -30.52
N PHE A 703 -25.71 -37.12 -31.71
CA PHE A 703 -26.49 -38.32 -31.98
C PHE A 703 -25.81 -39.53 -31.32
N LEU A 704 -26.55 -40.27 -30.49
CA LEU A 704 -26.02 -41.39 -29.71
C LEU A 704 -26.99 -42.58 -29.76
N ASN A 705 -26.45 -43.75 -30.12
CA ASN A 705 -27.13 -45.03 -29.95
C ASN A 705 -27.06 -45.44 -28.47
N LEU A 706 -28.20 -45.73 -27.85
CA LEU A 706 -28.31 -46.13 -26.45
C LEU A 706 -28.30 -47.64 -26.22
N ALA A 707 -28.08 -48.46 -27.25
CA ALA A 707 -27.93 -49.91 -27.09
C ALA A 707 -26.82 -50.31 -26.08
N PRO A 708 -25.62 -49.66 -26.04
CA PRO A 708 -24.63 -49.88 -24.98
C PRO A 708 -25.12 -49.52 -23.56
N TYR A 709 -26.22 -48.78 -23.45
CA TYR A 709 -26.89 -48.37 -22.22
C TYR A 709 -28.18 -49.17 -21.95
N GLY A 710 -28.46 -50.22 -22.73
CA GLY A 710 -29.60 -51.12 -22.54
C GLY A 710 -30.93 -50.64 -23.14
N GLN A 711 -30.89 -49.71 -24.11
CA GLN A 711 -32.09 -49.19 -24.78
C GLN A 711 -31.88 -49.16 -26.30
N ASP A 712 -32.63 -49.96 -27.06
CA ASP A 712 -32.53 -49.99 -28.52
C ASP A 712 -33.19 -48.75 -29.16
N LYS A 713 -32.44 -47.64 -29.21
CA LYS A 713 -32.80 -46.40 -29.90
C LYS A 713 -31.59 -45.50 -30.10
N THR A 714 -31.61 -44.75 -31.20
CA THR A 714 -30.79 -43.55 -31.35
C THR A 714 -31.54 -42.35 -30.80
N VAL A 715 -30.86 -41.47 -30.07
CA VAL A 715 -31.39 -40.19 -29.55
C VAL A 715 -30.41 -39.06 -29.88
N TYR A 716 -30.83 -37.80 -29.72
CA TYR A 716 -29.92 -36.65 -29.82
C TYR A 716 -29.85 -35.88 -28.51
N TYR A 717 -28.63 -35.61 -28.05
CA TYR A 717 -28.32 -34.74 -26.93
C TYR A 717 -27.71 -33.43 -27.45
N ALA A 718 -28.32 -32.29 -27.10
CA ALA A 718 -27.81 -30.98 -27.49
C ALA A 718 -26.45 -30.68 -26.83
N SER A 719 -25.76 -29.62 -27.28
CA SER A 719 -24.44 -29.19 -26.77
C SER A 719 -24.41 -28.88 -25.25
N ASN A 720 -25.57 -28.61 -24.65
CA ASN A 720 -25.75 -28.44 -23.20
C ASN A 720 -25.98 -29.77 -22.43
N GLY A 721 -25.87 -30.92 -23.11
CA GLY A 721 -26.06 -32.26 -22.55
C GLY A 721 -27.50 -32.75 -22.46
N GLN A 722 -28.50 -31.99 -22.93
CA GLN A 722 -29.91 -32.32 -22.74
C GLN A 722 -30.48 -33.11 -23.93
N MET A 723 -31.16 -34.24 -23.66
CA MET A 723 -31.85 -35.03 -24.67
C MET A 723 -32.98 -34.22 -25.31
N GLN A 724 -33.09 -34.27 -26.63
CA GLN A 724 -34.11 -33.54 -27.41
C GLN A 724 -35.30 -34.43 -27.78
N PHE A 725 -36.43 -33.76 -28.02
CA PHE A 725 -37.75 -34.36 -28.24
C PHE A 725 -38.50 -33.59 -29.34
N GLY A 726 -39.45 -34.24 -30.01
CA GLY A 726 -40.27 -33.63 -31.07
C GLY A 726 -39.48 -33.27 -32.33
N TRP A 727 -39.99 -32.29 -33.08
CA TRP A 727 -39.32 -31.74 -34.27
C TRP A 727 -38.05 -30.98 -33.89
N GLN A 728 -36.95 -31.28 -34.58
CA GLN A 728 -35.64 -30.65 -34.34
C GLN A 728 -34.94 -30.35 -35.67
N ASN A 729 -34.34 -29.16 -35.77
CA ASN A 729 -33.49 -28.77 -36.89
C ASN A 729 -32.03 -28.90 -36.45
N ILE A 730 -31.30 -29.88 -37.00
CA ILE A 730 -29.90 -30.17 -36.63
C ILE A 730 -29.08 -30.13 -37.91
N ASN A 731 -28.05 -29.26 -37.97
CA ASN A 731 -27.19 -29.06 -39.14
C ASN A 731 -27.98 -28.88 -40.44
N ASN A 732 -28.98 -27.98 -40.42
CA ASN A 732 -29.93 -27.68 -41.50
C ASN A 732 -30.81 -28.85 -41.99
N LYS A 733 -30.77 -30.03 -41.37
CA LYS A 733 -31.69 -31.14 -41.64
C LYS A 733 -32.79 -31.21 -40.59
N LYS A 734 -34.01 -31.59 -41.01
CA LYS A 734 -35.16 -31.85 -40.12
C LYS A 734 -35.13 -33.29 -39.62
N TYR A 735 -35.31 -33.45 -38.31
CA TYR A 735 -35.45 -34.72 -37.60
C TYR A 735 -36.72 -34.70 -36.76
N TYR A 736 -37.26 -35.88 -36.43
CA TYR A 736 -38.30 -36.02 -35.41
C TYR A 736 -37.88 -37.07 -34.36
N PHE A 737 -37.90 -36.66 -33.10
CA PHE A 737 -37.65 -37.50 -31.95
C PHE A 737 -38.96 -37.76 -31.21
N ASP A 738 -39.19 -39.01 -30.82
CA ASP A 738 -40.34 -39.46 -30.06
C ASP A 738 -40.51 -38.63 -28.78
N THR A 739 -41.68 -38.02 -28.58
CA THR A 739 -41.93 -37.03 -27.52
C THR A 739 -41.96 -37.62 -26.11
N LEU A 740 -42.06 -38.94 -25.96
CA LEU A 740 -42.00 -39.63 -24.68
C LEU A 740 -40.61 -40.22 -24.42
N THR A 741 -40.02 -40.87 -25.43
CA THR A 741 -38.81 -41.70 -25.26
C THR A 741 -37.52 -41.08 -25.78
N GLY A 742 -37.60 -39.98 -26.55
CA GLY A 742 -36.46 -39.34 -27.23
C GLY A 742 -35.92 -40.11 -28.45
N ALA A 743 -36.56 -41.22 -28.84
CA ALA A 743 -36.11 -42.07 -29.95
C ALA A 743 -36.28 -41.36 -31.31
N MET A 744 -35.19 -41.22 -32.06
CA MET A 744 -35.19 -40.74 -33.44
C MET A 744 -36.08 -41.63 -34.31
N LYS A 745 -36.98 -41.04 -35.10
CA LYS A 745 -37.81 -41.78 -36.07
C LYS A 745 -37.10 -41.96 -37.40
N THR A 746 -37.33 -43.10 -38.04
CA THR A 746 -36.89 -43.49 -39.38
C THR A 746 -38.07 -44.14 -40.11
N GLY A 747 -38.05 -44.20 -41.45
CA GLY A 747 -39.16 -44.71 -42.25
C GLY A 747 -40.40 -43.82 -42.21
N THR A 748 -41.55 -44.35 -42.64
CA THR A 748 -42.82 -43.61 -42.67
C THR A 748 -43.50 -43.66 -41.30
N VAL A 749 -43.72 -42.50 -40.68
CA VAL A 749 -44.33 -42.36 -39.35
C VAL A 749 -45.45 -41.34 -39.38
N ASN A 750 -46.60 -41.66 -38.76
CA ASN A 750 -47.67 -40.70 -38.57
C ASN A 750 -47.36 -39.76 -37.38
N ILE A 751 -47.43 -38.46 -37.62
CA ILE A 751 -47.22 -37.40 -36.63
C ILE A 751 -48.43 -36.47 -36.72
N ASN A 752 -49.25 -36.44 -35.66
CA ASN A 752 -50.46 -35.62 -35.56
C ASN A 752 -51.42 -35.77 -36.76
N GLY A 753 -51.63 -37.01 -37.24
CA GLY A 753 -52.54 -37.33 -38.33
C GLY A 753 -51.88 -37.35 -39.72
N LYS A 754 -50.75 -36.68 -39.93
CA LYS A 754 -50.02 -36.67 -41.20
C LYS A 754 -48.87 -37.67 -41.21
N ASN A 755 -48.73 -38.42 -42.31
CA ASN A 755 -47.57 -39.29 -42.54
C ASN A 755 -46.36 -38.46 -42.99
N TYR A 756 -45.19 -38.74 -42.41
CA TYR A 756 -43.90 -38.18 -42.79
C TYR A 756 -42.90 -39.32 -43.00
N THR A 757 -42.13 -39.27 -44.10
CA THR A 757 -41.13 -40.29 -44.42
C THR A 757 -39.73 -39.81 -44.07
N PHE A 758 -39.03 -40.54 -43.21
CA PHE A 758 -37.66 -40.26 -42.79
C PHE A 758 -36.70 -41.29 -43.38
N ASN A 759 -35.51 -40.86 -43.77
CA ASN A 759 -34.42 -41.71 -44.22
C ASN A 759 -33.87 -42.57 -43.06
N SER A 760 -32.99 -43.53 -43.38
CA SER A 760 -32.32 -44.38 -42.37
C SER A 760 -31.39 -43.61 -41.43
N ASP A 761 -30.89 -42.43 -41.83
CA ASP A 761 -30.15 -41.50 -40.96
C ASP A 761 -31.06 -40.63 -40.08
N GLY A 762 -32.39 -40.83 -40.13
CA GLY A 762 -33.41 -40.08 -39.38
C GLY A 762 -33.82 -38.74 -39.99
N THR A 763 -33.28 -38.38 -41.15
CA THR A 763 -33.59 -37.10 -41.80
C THR A 763 -34.90 -37.15 -42.55
N LEU A 764 -35.71 -36.11 -42.46
CA LEU A 764 -36.96 -36.00 -43.22
C LEU A 764 -36.65 -36.03 -44.72
N LYS A 765 -37.24 -36.98 -45.44
CA LYS A 765 -37.16 -37.05 -46.91
C LYS A 765 -37.88 -35.82 -47.48
N GLN A 766 -37.18 -35.06 -48.31
CA GLN A 766 -37.76 -33.92 -49.02
C GLN A 766 -38.62 -34.40 -50.19
N ASP A 767 -39.67 -33.64 -50.49
CA ASP A 767 -40.49 -33.86 -51.69
C ASP A 767 -39.68 -33.52 -52.95
N THR A 768 -39.97 -34.25 -54.04
CA THR A 768 -39.23 -34.17 -55.31
C THR A 768 -40.18 -33.83 -56.45
N TRP A 769 -39.71 -33.11 -57.46
CA TRP A 769 -40.50 -32.82 -58.67
C TRP A 769 -40.23 -33.85 -59.77
N GLY A 770 -41.19 -34.06 -60.68
CA GLY A 770 -41.09 -35.02 -61.78
C GLY A 770 -42.03 -34.73 -62.94
N TRP A 771 -41.75 -35.30 -64.11
CA TRP A 771 -42.53 -35.09 -65.33
C TRP A 771 -43.75 -36.04 -65.39
N PRO A 772 -44.92 -35.60 -65.91
CA PRO A 772 -46.10 -36.46 -66.00
C PRO A 772 -45.95 -37.58 -67.04
N PHE A 773 -44.98 -37.46 -67.95
CA PHE A 773 -44.55 -38.50 -68.90
C PHE A 773 -43.02 -38.75 -68.75
N PRO A 774 -42.57 -39.51 -67.74
CA PRO A 774 -41.15 -39.64 -67.38
C PRO A 774 -40.23 -40.18 -68.48
N SER A 775 -40.76 -40.94 -69.44
CA SER A 775 -40.02 -41.46 -70.60
C SER A 775 -39.58 -40.38 -71.59
N VAL A 776 -40.22 -39.21 -71.56
CA VAL A 776 -39.93 -38.05 -72.42
C VAL A 776 -39.29 -36.92 -71.61
N GLY A 777 -39.57 -36.86 -70.30
CA GLY A 777 -39.09 -35.80 -69.42
C GLY A 777 -39.75 -34.47 -69.77
N GLN A 778 -38.93 -33.44 -70.03
CA GLN A 778 -39.41 -32.11 -70.43
C GLN A 778 -39.95 -32.08 -71.87
N GLY A 779 -39.49 -32.97 -72.76
CA GLY A 779 -39.84 -32.95 -74.18
C GLY A 779 -39.63 -31.59 -74.86
N SER A 780 -40.55 -31.26 -75.78
CA SER A 780 -40.62 -29.99 -76.51
C SER A 780 -42.06 -29.49 -76.55
N PHE A 781 -42.22 -28.16 -76.54
CA PHE A 781 -43.52 -27.49 -76.57
C PHE A 781 -43.55 -26.46 -77.69
N THR A 782 -44.68 -26.38 -78.41
CA THR A 782 -44.99 -25.21 -79.24
C THR A 782 -45.45 -24.05 -78.36
N GLY A 783 -45.41 -22.81 -78.88
CA GLY A 783 -45.85 -21.63 -78.10
C GLY A 783 -47.29 -21.75 -77.60
N ALA A 784 -48.18 -22.37 -78.38
CA ALA A 784 -49.56 -22.65 -78.00
C ALA A 784 -49.72 -23.55 -76.76
N GLN A 785 -48.71 -24.36 -76.40
CA GLN A 785 -48.74 -25.29 -75.26
C GLN A 785 -48.12 -24.71 -73.99
N LEU A 786 -47.33 -23.64 -74.10
CA LEU A 786 -46.59 -23.05 -72.98
C LEU A 786 -47.49 -22.21 -72.07
N PHE A 787 -47.17 -22.21 -70.78
CA PHE A 787 -47.78 -21.34 -69.77
C PHE A 787 -47.55 -19.84 -70.10
N GLY A 788 -48.54 -18.99 -69.82
CA GLY A 788 -48.47 -17.55 -70.03
C GLY A 788 -49.06 -17.10 -71.36
N VAL A 789 -48.53 -16.01 -71.92
CA VAL A 789 -48.94 -15.48 -73.24
C VAL A 789 -47.80 -15.75 -74.22
N ASN A 790 -48.05 -16.60 -75.22
CA ASN A 790 -47.03 -17.10 -76.15
C ASN A 790 -47.59 -17.16 -77.60
N PRO A 791 -46.73 -17.06 -78.63
CA PRO A 791 -47.17 -17.14 -80.03
C PRO A 791 -47.90 -18.45 -80.36
N GLY A 792 -49.03 -18.35 -81.04
CA GLY A 792 -49.94 -19.48 -81.31
C GLY A 792 -51.00 -19.69 -80.21
N GLY A 793 -50.96 -18.95 -79.10
CA GLY A 793 -51.96 -18.98 -78.03
C GLY A 793 -53.15 -18.04 -78.24
N GLU A 794 -53.20 -17.28 -79.35
CA GLU A 794 -54.13 -16.17 -79.58
C GLU A 794 -55.61 -16.59 -79.71
N PHE A 795 -55.87 -17.90 -79.82
CA PHE A 795 -57.22 -18.48 -79.79
C PHE A 795 -57.83 -18.54 -78.38
N ARG A 796 -57.02 -18.42 -77.32
CA ARG A 796 -57.49 -18.37 -75.93
C ARG A 796 -57.97 -16.96 -75.56
N MET A 797 -58.95 -16.86 -74.65
CA MET A 797 -59.40 -15.56 -74.15
C MET A 797 -58.22 -14.81 -73.49
N ASN A 798 -58.00 -13.56 -73.92
CA ASN A 798 -56.84 -12.72 -73.55
C ASN A 798 -55.46 -13.30 -73.93
N GLY A 799 -55.39 -14.38 -74.72
CA GLY A 799 -54.14 -15.05 -75.12
C GLY A 799 -53.34 -15.70 -73.98
N PHE A 800 -53.88 -15.75 -72.76
CA PHE A 800 -53.22 -16.34 -71.60
C PHE A 800 -53.55 -17.82 -71.44
N HIS A 801 -52.59 -18.57 -70.93
CA HIS A 801 -52.67 -19.99 -70.66
C HIS A 801 -52.21 -20.29 -69.22
N ASP A 802 -53.07 -20.96 -68.45
CA ASP A 802 -52.94 -21.22 -67.01
C ASP A 802 -52.15 -22.48 -66.63
N GLY A 803 -51.80 -23.32 -67.61
CA GLY A 803 -51.05 -24.55 -67.40
C GLY A 803 -50.02 -24.83 -68.48
N LEU A 804 -49.72 -26.12 -68.66
CA LEU A 804 -48.74 -26.62 -69.63
C LEU A 804 -49.32 -27.85 -70.33
N ASP A 805 -49.37 -27.81 -71.67
CA ASP A 805 -50.05 -28.84 -72.48
C ASP A 805 -49.06 -29.89 -73.00
N PHE A 806 -49.11 -31.08 -72.42
CA PHE A 806 -48.34 -32.25 -72.85
C PHE A 806 -49.13 -32.98 -73.93
N GLY A 807 -48.79 -32.78 -75.21
CA GLY A 807 -49.47 -33.39 -76.36
C GLY A 807 -49.23 -34.91 -76.48
N SER A 808 -50.10 -35.61 -77.20
CA SER A 808 -49.94 -37.05 -77.45
C SER A 808 -48.88 -37.38 -78.51
N TYR A 809 -48.52 -36.40 -79.35
CA TYR A 809 -47.48 -36.50 -80.37
C TYR A 809 -46.08 -36.18 -79.84
N ASP A 810 -45.94 -35.10 -79.07
CA ASP A 810 -44.65 -34.64 -78.50
C ASP A 810 -44.30 -35.32 -77.17
N HIS A 811 -45.29 -35.69 -76.35
CA HIS A 811 -45.13 -36.48 -75.14
C HIS A 811 -45.85 -37.83 -75.24
N PRO A 812 -45.40 -38.76 -76.10
CA PRO A 812 -46.08 -40.04 -76.35
C PRO A 812 -46.12 -40.96 -75.12
N GLY A 813 -47.24 -41.65 -74.96
CA GLY A 813 -47.55 -42.54 -73.83
C GLY A 813 -48.97 -42.30 -73.29
N SER A 814 -49.54 -43.27 -72.58
CA SER A 814 -50.87 -43.12 -71.97
C SER A 814 -50.81 -42.86 -70.46
N SER A 815 -49.90 -43.48 -69.71
CA SER A 815 -49.82 -43.26 -68.25
C SER A 815 -49.45 -41.82 -67.91
N VAL A 816 -50.34 -41.15 -67.17
CA VAL A 816 -50.10 -39.84 -66.55
C VAL A 816 -49.61 -40.07 -65.13
N HIS A 817 -48.47 -39.46 -64.80
CA HIS A 817 -47.80 -39.62 -63.51
C HIS A 817 -47.89 -38.34 -62.68
N ALA A 818 -47.86 -38.46 -61.35
CA ALA A 818 -47.89 -37.31 -60.46
C ALA A 818 -46.57 -36.51 -60.52
N VAL A 819 -46.65 -35.19 -60.70
CA VAL A 819 -45.48 -34.31 -60.78
C VAL A 819 -44.88 -33.94 -59.41
N HIS A 820 -45.61 -34.23 -58.34
CA HIS A 820 -45.23 -33.98 -56.95
C HIS A 820 -46.01 -34.93 -56.03
N SER A 821 -45.49 -35.18 -54.84
CA SER A 821 -46.21 -35.86 -53.74
C SER A 821 -47.39 -35.03 -53.22
N GLY A 822 -48.42 -35.68 -52.71
CA GLY A 822 -49.56 -35.01 -52.09
C GLY A 822 -50.79 -35.88 -51.89
N VAL A 823 -51.89 -35.24 -51.50
CA VAL A 823 -53.19 -35.88 -51.28
C VAL A 823 -54.11 -35.59 -52.46
N VAL A 824 -54.73 -36.62 -53.03
CA VAL A 824 -55.81 -36.45 -54.00
C VAL A 824 -57.04 -35.90 -53.26
N THR A 825 -57.39 -34.64 -53.51
CA THR A 825 -58.41 -33.91 -52.73
C THR A 825 -59.75 -33.82 -53.45
N GLN A 826 -59.75 -33.82 -54.78
CA GLN A 826 -60.94 -33.69 -55.60
C GLN A 826 -60.74 -34.44 -56.92
N ILE A 827 -61.79 -35.11 -57.39
CA ILE A 827 -61.87 -35.71 -58.73
C ILE A 827 -63.28 -35.41 -59.23
N GLY A 828 -63.40 -34.83 -60.43
CA GLY A 828 -64.69 -34.36 -60.93
C GLY A 828 -64.72 -34.21 -62.44
N TYR A 829 -65.81 -33.62 -62.94
CA TYR A 829 -65.98 -33.26 -64.35
C TYR A 829 -66.49 -31.82 -64.45
N ILE A 830 -65.86 -31.01 -65.31
CA ILE A 830 -66.31 -29.66 -65.67
C ILE A 830 -66.15 -29.53 -67.20
N ALA A 831 -67.16 -28.97 -67.89
CA ALA A 831 -67.06 -28.71 -69.31
C ALA A 831 -65.92 -27.70 -69.59
N GLY A 832 -64.96 -28.08 -70.44
CA GLY A 832 -63.71 -27.36 -70.66
C GLY A 832 -62.49 -27.94 -69.93
N LEU A 833 -62.67 -28.65 -68.82
CA LEU A 833 -61.61 -29.38 -68.10
C LEU A 833 -61.69 -30.90 -68.30
N GLU A 834 -62.78 -31.38 -68.88
CA GLU A 834 -63.17 -32.79 -68.93
C GLU A 834 -63.18 -33.43 -67.52
N ASN A 835 -62.77 -34.71 -67.40
CA ASN A 835 -62.59 -35.34 -66.10
C ASN A 835 -61.20 -34.96 -65.57
N TYR A 836 -61.14 -34.38 -64.37
CA TYR A 836 -59.90 -33.84 -63.79
C TYR A 836 -59.58 -34.41 -62.41
N ILE A 837 -58.30 -34.33 -62.03
CA ILE A 837 -57.74 -34.74 -60.74
C ILE A 837 -57.12 -33.53 -60.06
N VAL A 838 -57.40 -33.32 -58.78
CA VAL A 838 -56.71 -32.35 -57.92
C VAL A 838 -55.85 -33.09 -56.91
N VAL A 839 -54.56 -32.77 -56.87
CA VAL A 839 -53.61 -33.21 -55.84
C VAL A 839 -53.17 -31.97 -55.05
N GLN A 840 -53.05 -32.07 -53.72
CA GLN A 840 -52.54 -30.98 -52.88
C GLN A 840 -51.37 -31.46 -52.01
N SER A 841 -50.27 -30.72 -52.06
CA SER A 841 -49.17 -30.83 -51.08
C SER A 841 -49.39 -29.82 -49.95
N ASP A 842 -48.41 -29.64 -49.04
CA ASP A 842 -48.46 -28.54 -48.06
C ASP A 842 -48.56 -27.18 -48.78
N GLU A 843 -47.76 -26.97 -49.82
CA GLU A 843 -47.55 -25.64 -50.42
C GLU A 843 -48.36 -25.41 -51.70
N TYR A 844 -48.61 -26.45 -52.51
CA TYR A 844 -49.20 -26.31 -53.85
C TYR A 844 -50.49 -27.13 -54.01
N SER A 845 -51.20 -26.84 -55.09
CA SER A 845 -52.26 -27.67 -55.68
C SER A 845 -51.93 -27.90 -57.16
N PHE A 846 -52.17 -29.12 -57.62
CA PHE A 846 -51.90 -29.58 -58.98
C PHE A 846 -53.21 -30.04 -59.60
N VAL A 847 -53.56 -29.51 -60.77
CA VAL A 847 -54.79 -29.83 -61.49
C VAL A 847 -54.42 -30.49 -62.81
N TYR A 848 -54.80 -31.77 -62.95
CA TYR A 848 -54.59 -32.57 -64.16
C TYR A 848 -55.93 -32.68 -64.87
N GLN A 849 -56.06 -32.08 -66.05
CA GLN A 849 -57.32 -31.94 -66.77
C GLN A 849 -57.13 -32.25 -68.27
N GLU A 850 -58.23 -32.35 -69.02
CA GLU A 850 -58.28 -32.55 -70.48
C GLU A 850 -57.59 -33.83 -71.01
N ALA A 851 -57.05 -34.65 -70.11
CA ALA A 851 -56.40 -35.93 -70.39
C ALA A 851 -57.37 -37.12 -70.46
N PHE A 852 -58.55 -37.01 -69.84
CA PHE A 852 -59.37 -38.17 -69.47
C PHE A 852 -60.81 -37.99 -69.99
N SER A 853 -61.15 -38.66 -71.09
CA SER A 853 -62.48 -38.58 -71.70
C SER A 853 -63.60 -39.06 -70.76
N ASN A 854 -63.26 -39.98 -69.86
CA ASN A 854 -64.18 -40.58 -68.90
C ASN A 854 -63.51 -40.86 -67.54
N ARG A 855 -64.31 -40.82 -66.47
CA ARG A 855 -63.86 -41.06 -65.08
C ARG A 855 -63.18 -42.42 -64.87
N GLY A 856 -63.44 -43.43 -65.71
CA GLY A 856 -62.84 -44.76 -65.62
C GLY A 856 -61.33 -44.78 -65.87
N ASN A 857 -60.80 -43.77 -66.56
CA ASN A 857 -59.36 -43.65 -66.86
C ASN A 857 -58.52 -43.13 -65.69
N ILE A 858 -59.14 -42.38 -64.77
CA ILE A 858 -58.53 -41.90 -63.52
C ILE A 858 -58.44 -43.06 -62.53
N LYS A 859 -57.23 -43.46 -62.12
CA LYS A 859 -56.98 -44.65 -61.29
C LYS A 859 -56.82 -44.37 -59.80
N VAL A 860 -56.82 -43.09 -59.41
CA VAL A 860 -56.79 -42.66 -58.00
C VAL A 860 -58.18 -42.36 -57.43
N HIS A 861 -58.26 -42.30 -56.10
CA HIS A 861 -59.46 -41.91 -55.35
C HIS A 861 -59.20 -40.70 -54.43
N VAL A 862 -60.25 -39.98 -54.05
CA VAL A 862 -60.14 -38.88 -53.07
C VAL A 862 -59.69 -39.43 -51.70
N GLY A 863 -58.82 -38.69 -51.02
CA GLY A 863 -58.15 -39.09 -49.78
C GLY A 863 -56.87 -39.92 -49.99
N GLN A 864 -56.56 -40.35 -51.23
CA GLN A 864 -55.35 -41.11 -51.51
C GLN A 864 -54.10 -40.24 -51.39
N GLN A 865 -53.10 -40.72 -50.64
CA GLN A 865 -51.74 -40.18 -50.68
C GLN A 865 -51.03 -40.73 -51.92
N ILE A 866 -50.35 -39.87 -52.66
CA ILE A 866 -49.52 -40.24 -53.81
C ILE A 866 -48.13 -39.61 -53.72
N ASN A 867 -47.17 -40.23 -54.37
CA ASN A 867 -45.78 -39.78 -54.50
C ASN A 867 -45.55 -39.29 -55.92
N THR A 868 -44.52 -38.44 -56.09
CA THR A 868 -43.97 -38.08 -57.40
C THR A 868 -43.63 -39.34 -58.20
N GLY A 869 -44.17 -39.44 -59.42
CA GLY A 869 -44.00 -40.59 -60.30
C GLY A 869 -45.09 -41.69 -60.17
N ASP A 870 -46.01 -41.61 -59.20
CA ASP A 870 -47.13 -42.55 -59.13
C ASP A 870 -48.11 -42.30 -60.30
N VAL A 871 -48.60 -43.38 -60.94
CA VAL A 871 -49.57 -43.28 -62.05
C VAL A 871 -50.95 -42.90 -61.52
N ILE A 872 -51.46 -41.73 -61.92
CA ILE A 872 -52.75 -41.20 -61.46
C ILE A 872 -53.90 -41.50 -62.42
N GLY A 873 -53.61 -41.75 -63.70
CA GLY A 873 -54.59 -42.07 -64.73
C GLY A 873 -53.93 -42.45 -66.06
N TYR A 874 -54.76 -42.78 -67.05
CA TYR A 874 -54.32 -43.05 -68.42
C TYR A 874 -54.98 -42.08 -69.40
N ARG A 875 -54.19 -41.24 -70.06
CA ARG A 875 -54.65 -40.30 -71.08
C ARG A 875 -55.17 -41.05 -72.30
N ASP A 876 -56.37 -40.67 -72.76
CA ASP A 876 -57.00 -41.16 -73.98
C ASP A 876 -57.46 -40.05 -74.94
N THR A 877 -57.09 -38.81 -74.63
CA THR A 877 -57.38 -37.59 -75.41
C THR A 877 -56.15 -37.09 -76.18
N SER A 878 -56.24 -35.90 -76.80
CA SER A 878 -55.16 -35.29 -77.57
C SER A 878 -53.95 -34.83 -76.74
N HIS A 879 -54.14 -34.47 -75.47
CA HIS A 879 -53.10 -33.90 -74.61
C HIS A 879 -53.43 -34.07 -73.12
N LEU A 880 -52.52 -33.67 -72.24
CA LEU A 880 -52.78 -33.44 -70.82
C LEU A 880 -52.50 -31.97 -70.56
N HIS A 881 -53.47 -31.24 -70.03
CA HIS A 881 -53.22 -29.93 -69.45
C HIS A 881 -52.89 -30.09 -67.96
N LEU A 882 -51.81 -29.42 -67.51
CA LEU A 882 -51.39 -29.39 -66.12
C LEU A 882 -51.34 -27.95 -65.59
N GLY A 883 -52.30 -27.59 -64.74
CA GLY A 883 -52.28 -26.34 -63.98
C GLY A 883 -51.64 -26.53 -62.60
N ILE A 884 -50.86 -25.55 -62.13
CA ILE A 884 -50.26 -25.55 -60.78
C ILE A 884 -50.55 -24.21 -60.09
N THR A 885 -50.97 -24.26 -58.83
CA THR A 885 -51.33 -23.06 -58.05
C THR A 885 -50.94 -23.21 -56.58
N ARG A 886 -50.90 -22.09 -55.84
CA ARG A 886 -50.83 -22.05 -54.36
C ARG A 886 -52.22 -21.98 -53.70
N GLU A 887 -53.27 -21.70 -54.48
CA GLU A 887 -54.65 -21.69 -54.02
C GLU A 887 -55.12 -23.11 -53.71
N LYS A 888 -55.80 -23.30 -52.57
CA LYS A 888 -56.35 -24.58 -52.13
C LYS A 888 -57.84 -24.72 -52.48
N ASN A 889 -58.55 -23.61 -52.72
CA ASN A 889 -59.90 -23.59 -53.29
C ASN A 889 -59.83 -23.59 -54.83
N ILE A 890 -59.83 -24.78 -55.43
CA ILE A 890 -59.65 -24.96 -56.87
C ILE A 890 -60.71 -24.25 -57.73
N MET A 891 -61.94 -24.10 -57.23
CA MET A 891 -62.98 -23.37 -57.97
C MET A 891 -62.63 -21.88 -58.12
N ARG A 892 -61.87 -21.30 -57.19
CA ARG A 892 -61.34 -19.93 -57.28
C ARG A 892 -60.14 -19.84 -58.25
N ALA A 893 -59.36 -20.91 -58.40
CA ALA A 893 -58.30 -20.99 -59.40
C ALA A 893 -58.86 -21.09 -60.83
N ILE A 894 -59.81 -22.02 -61.06
CA ILE A 894 -60.49 -22.20 -62.37
C ILE A 894 -61.22 -20.92 -62.80
N ALA A 895 -61.81 -20.16 -61.86
CA ALA A 895 -62.40 -18.85 -62.16
C ALA A 895 -61.39 -17.78 -62.67
N ASN A 896 -60.09 -18.12 -62.72
CA ASN A 896 -59.00 -17.26 -63.18
C ASN A 896 -58.14 -17.88 -64.30
N SER A 897 -58.58 -18.97 -64.95
CA SER A 897 -57.84 -19.65 -66.03
C SER A 897 -57.41 -18.74 -67.20
N PHE A 898 -58.12 -17.63 -67.45
CA PHE A 898 -57.80 -16.67 -68.51
C PHE A 898 -57.25 -15.32 -67.98
N ASN A 899 -56.82 -15.29 -66.71
CA ASN A 899 -56.37 -14.09 -66.00
C ASN A 899 -54.90 -14.23 -65.56
N ASN A 900 -53.99 -13.46 -66.18
CA ASN A 900 -52.59 -13.38 -65.75
C ASN A 900 -52.43 -12.53 -64.46
N ASN A 901 -52.86 -13.08 -63.32
CA ASN A 901 -52.86 -12.39 -62.01
C ASN A 901 -52.06 -13.15 -60.93
N GLY A 902 -51.24 -14.12 -61.32
CA GLY A 902 -50.43 -14.94 -60.39
C GLY A 902 -51.21 -16.01 -59.62
N THR A 903 -52.50 -16.22 -59.92
CA THR A 903 -53.26 -17.36 -59.36
C THR A 903 -52.68 -18.70 -59.80
N TRP A 904 -52.27 -18.80 -61.07
CA TRP A 904 -51.59 -19.96 -61.63
C TRP A 904 -50.08 -19.71 -61.77
N LEU A 905 -49.29 -20.77 -61.68
CA LEU A 905 -47.83 -20.76 -61.67
C LEU A 905 -47.28 -21.61 -62.81
N ASN A 906 -46.15 -21.18 -63.39
CA ASN A 906 -45.53 -21.85 -64.54
C ASN A 906 -45.10 -23.30 -64.20
N PRO A 907 -45.75 -24.34 -64.76
CA PRO A 907 -45.42 -25.73 -64.44
C PRO A 907 -44.04 -26.14 -64.96
N LEU A 908 -43.59 -25.55 -66.07
CA LEU A 908 -42.32 -25.87 -66.73
C LEU A 908 -41.12 -25.53 -65.84
N GLU A 909 -41.14 -24.37 -65.19
CA GLU A 909 -40.07 -23.95 -64.28
C GLU A 909 -40.11 -24.69 -62.94
N LEU A 910 -41.31 -24.90 -62.37
CA LEU A 910 -41.47 -25.62 -61.10
C LEU A 910 -41.00 -27.07 -61.21
N ILE A 911 -41.36 -27.78 -62.28
CA ILE A 911 -40.94 -29.18 -62.48
C ILE A 911 -39.44 -29.28 -62.80
N ARG A 912 -38.89 -28.34 -63.59
CA ARG A 912 -37.45 -28.34 -63.95
C ARG A 912 -36.55 -28.03 -62.76
N ASN A 913 -36.84 -26.96 -62.03
CA ASN A 913 -35.90 -26.38 -61.06
C ASN A 913 -36.24 -26.76 -59.61
N GLY A 914 -37.43 -27.30 -59.36
CA GLY A 914 -38.01 -27.39 -58.02
C GLY A 914 -38.25 -26.01 -57.41
N ILE A 915 -38.16 -25.91 -56.09
CA ILE A 915 -38.32 -24.62 -55.37
C ILE A 915 -37.00 -23.83 -55.45
N ALA A 916 -36.75 -23.25 -56.63
CA ALA A 916 -35.64 -22.32 -56.88
C ALA A 916 -36.19 -20.87 -56.96
N ASN A 917 -36.43 -20.27 -55.79
CA ASN A 917 -36.73 -18.84 -55.55
C ASN A 917 -37.29 -18.03 -56.74
N GLN A 918 -38.63 -18.04 -56.88
CA GLN A 918 -39.41 -17.02 -57.60
C GLN A 918 -40.38 -16.38 -56.60
#